data_AF-A0A934UVD8-F1
#
_entry.id   AF-A0A934UVD8-F1
#
_cell.length_a   1.000
_cell.length_b   1.000
_cell.length_c   1.000
_cell.angle_alpha   90.00
_cell.angle_beta   90.00
_cell.angle_gamma   90.00
#
_symmetry.space_group_name_H-M   'P 1'
#
loop_
_entity.id
_entity.type
_entity.pdbx_description
1 polymer ?
#
loop_
_entity_poly.entity_id
_entity_poly.type
_entity_poly.pdbx_seq_one_letter_code
_entity_poly.pdbx_strand_id
1 'polypeptide(L)'
;MTDKTFGNLDPRYASSVAKDRIVLGADGSFEARLTVTAAKATPGSYGVFAFAAGGPKDASQEIELRLNYQAERPQVWAPKLAVSTVDGKALASGATVYEGDEIVVRGSGFDPEAHPLPQGSRPPVTVGDPTGNYVVFGNFATEWKPSSGAPSDSRSVASQKWAMTDKTFGNLDPRYASSVAKDRIVLGADGSFEARLTVTAAKATPGSYGVFAFAAGGPKDASQEIELRLNYQAERGSPSVTVDKLNASTAGIEATISGQGLTREAAPNGVYVAIVEAGAAIMNGREPEVQAVAWITADKITDGAFTTQLLAPAAKLDREKKYEVLVWKAHGPATAQSTVLRKELQLTPANWDAVFGPSTSRVYIDPKVTKASASGVEISADIARIKLGSADAGIYYALIEKGTEDKISPQNMGLDANLVNKGEIVDGAVSVKLSGAATKLDRKKNYEVLVWRAHNMPTAQTILGRADVQISEAQWDQVFGPEVTPEGKALVNAATPAGLSINAELSGFRPEKYGAGVQLGVIEAGTAATVAESAVLGRTAVESFPDTGSLKKSFSIPAAQLDRAKKYQVLVWKAGAKPGSAANILVLPLAISASHWDSVFPAVVETTEGSFSWGVRKAFRNYVTGPIARGKITVQKPATGTDVYTFPQTTGGTWNAKTHTGTVQFAGLVNFKGHLGPEGYALNLDLANPVLEITSARSALLKAPENQTKRLITIATLDLTKAKKTALSGGAVRFENAPVKLTRAGADEYFDEYLTVDSAMDPASFTVGAAANVKPVTPPIRPVVTPPAPKPKPKPVPVRSTGGQQAGSLTWGISSGFASYTTGRIAKGSISSSGVGGGPGGYIYPQSSSTWNATTQTGTVQYSGVVTFSGHKGLMSESFANPVIRITSSTSGSLTAGGRTFGLNLAAGSKSTGPKGEVTWSGVPLSGGISGGGAGGGGAFGADPVTFTVGAANGAAFGSSSVGAEDTKRTPAKTPPATTGIRVITSAEKIVAGGEIEFEASRFEANERDVLVVLYSEPIVLDEAAGADANGVVRWIGTLPKDLPKGTHTITLQGSTNAGAIIEVVDAKKAKDTRAIEAATVDPLTPAQAAIREAEAQVPIWLYWAGAIGLLAIAATMSGLVIAQRRRAE
;
A
#
# COMPACT_ATOMS: atom_id res chain seq x y z
N MET A 1 76.61 -0.03 -19.18
CA MET A 1 78.06 -0.29 -19.35
C MET A 1 78.29 -1.52 -20.25
N THR A 2 79.38 -1.52 -21.02
CA THR A 2 79.76 -2.66 -21.89
C THR A 2 80.30 -3.84 -21.08
N ASP A 3 80.18 -5.07 -21.59
CA ASP A 3 80.69 -6.28 -20.92
C ASP A 3 82.19 -6.24 -20.66
N LYS A 4 82.97 -5.67 -21.60
CA LYS A 4 84.42 -5.46 -21.42
C LYS A 4 84.74 -4.60 -20.19
N THR A 5 83.92 -3.58 -19.92
CA THR A 5 84.12 -2.71 -18.74
C THR A 5 83.71 -3.44 -17.46
N PHE A 6 82.64 -4.23 -17.51
CA PHE A 6 82.17 -5.02 -16.37
C PHE A 6 83.14 -6.14 -15.99
N GLY A 7 83.72 -6.84 -16.97
CA GLY A 7 84.72 -7.89 -16.76
C GLY A 7 86.06 -7.40 -16.19
N ASN A 8 86.31 -6.09 -16.21
CA ASN A 8 87.50 -5.45 -15.63
C ASN A 8 87.24 -4.83 -14.23
N LEU A 9 86.05 -5.01 -13.65
CA LEU A 9 85.78 -4.56 -12.28
C LEU A 9 86.55 -5.39 -11.25
N ASP A 10 86.91 -4.75 -10.13
CA ASP A 10 87.37 -5.47 -8.94
C ASP A 10 86.28 -6.48 -8.50
N PRO A 11 86.61 -7.78 -8.34
CA PRO A 11 85.64 -8.83 -8.05
C PRO A 11 84.75 -8.56 -6.82
N ARG A 12 85.24 -7.76 -5.85
CA ARG A 12 84.49 -7.40 -4.63
C ARG A 12 83.22 -6.61 -4.92
N TYR A 13 83.17 -5.87 -6.03
CA TYR A 13 82.02 -5.06 -6.44
C TYR A 13 81.25 -5.65 -7.63
N ALA A 14 81.78 -6.70 -8.27
CA ALA A 14 81.15 -7.32 -9.43
C ALA A 14 79.70 -7.77 -9.14
N SER A 15 79.45 -8.38 -7.97
CA SER A 15 78.11 -8.87 -7.60
C SER A 15 77.10 -7.79 -7.22
N SER A 16 77.54 -6.62 -6.74
CA SER A 16 76.64 -5.48 -6.50
C SER A 16 76.34 -4.76 -7.81
N VAL A 17 77.38 -4.44 -8.60
CA VAL A 17 77.22 -3.78 -9.90
C VAL A 17 76.42 -4.64 -10.86
N ALA A 18 76.53 -5.97 -10.83
CA ALA A 18 75.74 -6.88 -11.66
C ALA A 18 74.22 -6.70 -11.53
N LYS A 19 73.72 -6.32 -10.35
CA LYS A 19 72.27 -6.19 -10.10
C LYS A 19 71.68 -4.93 -10.72
N ASP A 20 72.44 -3.84 -10.68
CA ASP A 20 72.01 -2.51 -11.14
C ASP A 20 72.57 -2.18 -12.53
N ARG A 21 73.32 -3.11 -13.15
CA ARG A 21 73.94 -2.95 -14.47
C ARG A 21 72.89 -2.98 -15.58
N ILE A 22 72.77 -1.86 -16.27
CA ILE A 22 72.24 -1.81 -17.63
C ILE A 22 73.36 -2.14 -18.63
N VAL A 23 73.10 -3.05 -19.57
CA VAL A 23 74.04 -3.39 -20.66
C VAL A 23 74.00 -2.28 -21.70
N LEU A 24 75.16 -1.80 -22.14
CA LEU A 24 75.29 -0.85 -23.25
C LEU A 24 75.70 -1.62 -24.51
N GLY A 25 74.91 -1.52 -25.57
CA GLY A 25 75.18 -2.11 -26.88
C GLY A 25 76.42 -1.51 -27.55
N ALA A 26 76.96 -2.22 -28.54
CA ALA A 26 78.13 -1.79 -29.29
C ALA A 26 77.87 -0.54 -30.17
N ASP A 27 76.59 -0.28 -30.47
CA ASP A 27 76.06 0.90 -31.16
C ASP A 27 75.71 2.07 -30.22
N GLY A 28 75.90 1.90 -28.91
CA GLY A 28 75.53 2.88 -27.88
C GLY A 28 74.07 2.79 -27.40
N SER A 29 73.27 1.84 -27.89
CA SER A 29 71.88 1.65 -27.45
C SER A 29 71.79 0.97 -26.07
N PHE A 30 70.73 1.26 -25.31
CA PHE A 30 70.38 0.54 -24.07
C PHE A 30 68.88 0.66 -23.74
N GLU A 31 68.33 -0.33 -23.03
CA GLU A 31 67.00 -0.26 -22.39
C GLU A 31 67.18 -0.25 -20.86
N ALA A 32 66.44 0.61 -20.17
CA ALA A 32 66.42 0.68 -18.72
C ALA A 32 64.97 0.55 -18.21
N ARG A 33 64.74 -0.30 -17.21
CA ARG A 33 63.45 -0.43 -16.52
C ARG A 33 63.56 0.16 -15.12
N LEU A 34 62.83 1.25 -14.89
CA LEU A 34 62.83 1.97 -13.62
C LEU A 34 61.47 1.78 -12.92
N THR A 35 61.49 1.36 -11.66
CA THR A 35 60.28 1.26 -10.83
C THR A 35 60.09 2.54 -10.03
N VAL A 36 59.04 3.29 -10.34
CA VAL A 36 58.66 4.47 -9.55
C VAL A 36 58.07 4.00 -8.23
N THR A 37 58.82 4.19 -7.14
CA THR A 37 58.35 3.96 -5.77
C THR A 37 57.96 5.28 -5.12
N ALA A 38 57.13 5.23 -4.08
CA ALA A 38 56.73 6.42 -3.32
C ALA A 38 57.92 6.97 -2.50
N ALA A 39 58.76 7.79 -3.15
CA ALA A 39 59.82 8.51 -2.48
C ALA A 39 59.23 9.47 -1.43
N LYS A 40 59.94 9.68 -0.31
CA LYS A 40 59.71 10.87 0.51
C LYS A 40 60.02 12.08 -0.36
N ALA A 41 58.98 12.76 -0.83
CA ALA A 41 59.09 13.80 -1.84
C ALA A 41 59.89 15.00 -1.31
N THR A 42 61.18 15.04 -1.61
CA THR A 42 61.98 16.27 -1.54
C THR A 42 61.57 17.22 -2.68
N PRO A 43 61.60 18.55 -2.47
CA PRO A 43 61.33 19.51 -3.53
C PRO A 43 62.32 19.37 -4.70
N GLY A 44 61.81 19.24 -5.92
CA GLY A 44 62.62 19.11 -7.14
C GLY A 44 61.80 18.69 -8.37
N SER A 45 62.39 18.86 -9.56
CA SER A 45 61.76 18.44 -10.82
C SER A 45 62.18 17.02 -11.21
N TYR A 46 61.23 16.09 -11.10
CA TYR A 46 61.41 14.66 -11.39
C TYR A 46 61.63 14.39 -12.89
N GLY A 47 62.26 13.27 -13.20
CA GLY A 47 62.63 12.88 -14.56
C GLY A 47 63.52 11.65 -14.62
N VAL A 48 63.81 11.18 -15.82
CA VAL A 48 64.86 10.19 -16.11
C VAL A 48 66.09 10.94 -16.60
N PHE A 49 67.26 10.60 -16.06
CA PHE A 49 68.53 11.25 -16.37
C PHE A 49 69.56 10.20 -16.76
N ALA A 50 70.26 10.42 -17.88
CA ALA A 50 71.47 9.71 -18.25
C ALA A 50 72.65 10.69 -18.13
N PHE A 51 73.78 10.23 -17.59
CA PHE A 51 75.02 10.99 -17.43
C PHE A 51 76.20 10.03 -17.22
N ALA A 52 77.42 10.54 -17.33
CA ALA A 52 78.63 9.74 -17.15
C ALA A 52 78.77 9.19 -15.71
N ALA A 53 78.78 7.86 -15.57
CA ALA A 53 78.91 7.22 -14.27
C ALA A 53 80.35 7.30 -13.72
N GLY A 54 80.49 7.48 -12.41
CA GLY A 54 81.79 7.43 -11.71
C GLY A 54 82.53 8.76 -11.54
N GLY A 55 81.93 9.89 -11.94
CA GLY A 55 82.49 11.23 -11.71
C GLY A 55 83.15 11.98 -12.90
N PRO A 56 83.40 11.39 -14.09
CA PRO A 56 83.69 12.18 -15.29
C PRO A 56 82.55 13.16 -15.59
N LYS A 57 82.89 14.33 -16.15
CA LYS A 57 81.92 15.31 -16.64
C LYS A 57 81.95 15.28 -18.15
N ASP A 58 80.85 14.83 -18.76
CA ASP A 58 80.72 14.72 -20.21
C ASP A 58 79.32 15.17 -20.61
N ALA A 59 79.21 16.46 -20.93
CA ALA A 59 77.97 17.09 -21.34
C ALA A 59 77.36 16.48 -22.62
N SER A 60 78.12 15.71 -23.42
CA SER A 60 77.57 15.00 -24.58
C SER A 60 76.71 13.79 -24.19
N GLN A 61 76.88 13.29 -22.96
CA GLN A 61 76.16 12.14 -22.40
C GLN A 61 75.14 12.55 -21.32
N GLU A 62 75.04 13.85 -21.00
CA GLU A 62 74.10 14.41 -20.01
C GLU A 62 72.77 14.69 -20.70
N ILE A 63 71.84 13.73 -20.65
CA ILE A 63 70.52 13.80 -21.30
C ILE A 63 69.44 13.62 -20.24
N GLU A 64 68.45 14.52 -20.24
CA GLU A 64 67.31 14.48 -19.31
C GLU A 64 65.97 14.37 -20.03
N LEU A 65 65.06 13.59 -19.46
CA LEU A 65 63.63 13.59 -19.76
C LEU A 65 62.88 13.95 -18.48
N ARG A 66 62.46 15.22 -18.35
CA ARG A 66 61.63 15.68 -17.23
C ARG A 66 60.24 15.02 -17.31
N LEU A 67 59.74 14.58 -16.17
CA LEU A 67 58.46 13.89 -16.05
C LEU A 67 57.59 14.58 -14.99
N ASN A 68 56.32 14.82 -15.33
CA ASN A 68 55.33 15.33 -14.38
C ASN A 68 54.90 14.21 -13.42
N TYR A 69 55.67 14.04 -12.34
CA TYR A 69 55.33 13.13 -11.26
C TYR A 69 54.10 13.64 -10.49
N GLN A 70 53.06 12.81 -10.42
CA GLN A 70 51.91 13.00 -9.53
C GLN A 70 51.95 11.90 -8.45
N ALA A 71 51.73 12.29 -7.20
CA ALA A 71 51.79 11.37 -6.06
C ALA A 71 50.62 10.37 -6.01
N GLU A 72 49.48 10.74 -6.60
CA GLU A 72 48.26 9.92 -6.68
C GLU A 72 47.80 9.82 -8.14
N ARG A 73 47.25 8.66 -8.51
CA ARG A 73 46.69 8.42 -9.84
C ARG A 73 45.22 8.89 -9.84
N PRO A 74 44.77 9.68 -10.83
CA PRO A 74 43.36 10.07 -10.92
C PRO A 74 42.42 8.85 -10.93
N GLN A 75 41.39 8.89 -10.09
CA GLN A 75 40.33 7.89 -10.02
C GLN A 75 39.55 7.87 -11.34
N VAL A 76 39.38 6.69 -11.94
CA VAL A 76 38.60 6.53 -13.18
C VAL A 76 37.25 5.93 -12.84
N TRP A 77 36.19 6.73 -12.97
CA TRP A 77 34.82 6.29 -12.80
C TRP A 77 34.35 5.51 -14.02
N ALA A 78 33.87 4.28 -13.79
CA ALA A 78 33.43 3.35 -14.82
C ALA A 78 32.14 2.65 -14.37
N PRO A 79 30.96 3.30 -14.51
CA PRO A 79 29.73 2.87 -13.87
C PRO A 79 29.22 1.51 -14.39
N LYS A 80 28.75 0.66 -13.47
CA LYS A 80 28.18 -0.67 -13.76
C LYS A 80 27.03 -0.99 -12.83
N LEU A 81 26.04 -1.72 -13.35
CA LEU A 81 24.96 -2.33 -12.57
C LEU A 81 25.11 -3.84 -12.51
N ALA A 82 24.94 -4.41 -11.32
CA ALA A 82 24.70 -5.82 -11.09
C ALA A 82 23.31 -5.98 -10.44
N VAL A 83 22.40 -6.68 -11.13
CA VAL A 83 21.04 -6.94 -10.62
C VAL A 83 20.96 -8.39 -10.16
N SER A 84 20.31 -8.63 -9.02
CA SER A 84 20.04 -9.97 -8.50
C SER A 84 18.63 -10.07 -7.91
N THR A 85 18.15 -11.30 -7.70
CA THR A 85 17.05 -11.53 -6.75
C THR A 85 17.49 -11.17 -5.32
N VAL A 86 16.55 -11.08 -4.38
CA VAL A 86 16.86 -10.89 -2.94
C VAL A 86 17.78 -11.97 -2.38
N ASP A 87 17.68 -13.20 -2.89
CA ASP A 87 18.50 -14.34 -2.48
C ASP A 87 19.87 -14.40 -3.21
N GLY A 88 20.23 -13.36 -3.96
CA GLY A 88 21.57 -13.20 -4.54
C GLY A 88 21.78 -13.83 -5.92
N LYS A 89 20.77 -14.46 -6.53
CA LYS A 89 20.86 -14.99 -7.90
C LYS A 89 20.96 -13.84 -8.90
N ALA A 90 22.08 -13.75 -9.63
CA ALA A 90 22.29 -12.72 -10.63
C ALA A 90 21.26 -12.81 -11.78
N LEU A 91 20.77 -11.64 -12.23
CA LEU A 91 19.86 -11.48 -13.35
C LEU A 91 20.64 -10.85 -14.53
N ALA A 92 20.66 -11.56 -15.65
CA ALA A 92 21.25 -11.08 -16.90
C ALA A 92 20.23 -10.32 -17.76
N SER A 93 20.69 -9.65 -18.82
CA SER A 93 19.79 -9.01 -19.79
C SER A 93 18.83 -10.04 -20.40
N GLY A 94 17.54 -9.72 -20.44
CA GLY A 94 16.48 -10.61 -20.90
C GLY A 94 15.97 -11.62 -19.87
N ALA A 95 16.51 -11.64 -18.64
CA ALA A 95 15.99 -12.51 -17.58
C ALA A 95 14.53 -12.18 -17.23
N THR A 96 13.72 -13.22 -17.02
CA THR A 96 12.28 -13.07 -16.69
C THR A 96 12.10 -12.65 -15.23
N VAL A 97 11.21 -11.68 -15.01
CA VAL A 97 10.80 -11.18 -13.68
C VAL A 97 9.28 -11.00 -13.65
N TYR A 98 8.66 -11.14 -12.47
CA TYR A 98 7.21 -11.17 -12.32
C TYR A 98 6.69 -10.04 -11.44
N GLU A 99 5.44 -9.61 -11.66
CA GLU A 99 4.71 -8.68 -10.78
C GLU A 99 4.84 -9.13 -9.32
N GLY A 100 5.28 -8.21 -8.44
CA GLY A 100 5.49 -8.46 -7.02
C GLY A 100 6.89 -8.98 -6.63
N ASP A 101 7.76 -9.35 -7.57
CA ASP A 101 9.14 -9.75 -7.24
C ASP A 101 9.93 -8.57 -6.63
N GLU A 102 10.77 -8.83 -5.62
CA GLU A 102 11.82 -7.89 -5.21
C GLU A 102 13.14 -8.21 -5.91
N ILE A 103 13.79 -7.17 -6.46
CA ILE A 103 15.14 -7.24 -7.03
C ILE A 103 16.09 -6.31 -6.27
N VAL A 104 17.34 -6.74 -6.15
CA VAL A 104 18.44 -5.97 -5.56
C VAL A 104 19.34 -5.48 -6.69
N VAL A 105 19.57 -4.18 -6.75
CA VAL A 105 20.39 -3.50 -7.76
C VAL A 105 21.62 -2.93 -7.08
N ARG A 106 22.81 -3.39 -7.47
CA ARG A 106 24.09 -2.89 -6.96
C ARG A 106 24.78 -2.06 -8.03
N GLY A 107 25.10 -0.81 -7.70
CA GLY A 107 25.93 0.06 -8.50
C GLY A 107 27.38 0.00 -8.05
N SER A 108 28.31 0.18 -8.99
CA SER A 108 29.74 0.35 -8.70
C SER A 108 30.38 1.26 -9.75
N GLY A 109 31.39 2.04 -9.36
CA GLY A 109 32.12 2.93 -10.26
C GLY A 109 31.36 4.17 -10.74
N PHE A 110 30.22 4.50 -10.13
CA PHE A 110 29.52 5.78 -10.34
C PHE A 110 30.32 6.92 -9.72
N ASP A 111 30.30 8.10 -10.34
CA ASP A 111 31.02 9.26 -9.79
C ASP A 111 30.15 9.98 -8.74
N PRO A 112 30.57 10.05 -7.46
CA PRO A 112 29.79 10.68 -6.39
C PRO A 112 29.73 12.22 -6.51
N GLU A 113 30.57 12.86 -7.32
CA GLU A 113 30.58 14.31 -7.55
C GLU A 113 30.11 14.68 -8.99
N ALA A 114 29.58 13.72 -9.76
CA ALA A 114 29.07 13.97 -11.12
C ALA A 114 27.80 14.83 -11.18
N HIS A 115 27.60 15.38 -12.39
CA HIS A 115 26.42 16.16 -12.81
C HIS A 115 25.85 17.07 -11.70
N PRO A 116 26.65 18.06 -11.23
CA PRO A 116 26.22 19.04 -10.23
C PRO A 116 25.01 19.83 -10.71
N LEU A 117 24.09 20.15 -9.80
CA LEU A 117 22.81 20.76 -10.14
C LEU A 117 23.01 22.18 -10.75
N PRO A 118 22.58 22.43 -11.99
CA PRO A 118 22.76 23.74 -12.64
C PRO A 118 22.03 24.89 -11.93
N GLN A 119 22.53 26.11 -12.10
CA GLN A 119 21.87 27.32 -11.60
C GLN A 119 20.47 27.49 -12.25
N GLY A 120 19.48 27.86 -11.44
CA GLY A 120 18.07 27.96 -11.87
C GLY A 120 17.28 26.65 -11.85
N SER A 121 17.91 25.53 -11.49
CA SER A 121 17.21 24.26 -11.25
C SER A 121 16.28 24.35 -10.04
N ARG A 122 15.26 23.48 -10.00
CA ARG A 122 14.31 23.41 -8.89
C ARG A 122 14.85 22.52 -7.75
N PRO A 123 14.45 22.75 -6.49
CA PRO A 123 14.73 21.85 -5.37
C PRO A 123 14.23 20.41 -5.63
N PRO A 124 14.74 19.38 -4.90
CA PRO A 124 15.26 19.47 -3.54
C PRO A 124 16.78 19.61 -3.39
N VAL A 125 17.57 19.27 -4.42
CA VAL A 125 19.04 19.34 -4.36
C VAL A 125 19.48 20.81 -4.39
N THR A 126 20.56 21.13 -3.66
CA THR A 126 21.14 22.46 -3.62
C THR A 126 21.95 22.72 -4.88
N VAL A 127 21.87 23.94 -5.43
CA VAL A 127 22.59 24.32 -6.66
C VAL A 127 24.10 24.14 -6.47
N GLY A 128 24.76 23.45 -7.40
CA GLY A 128 26.17 23.10 -7.34
C GLY A 128 26.49 21.75 -6.67
N ASP A 129 25.57 21.16 -5.89
CA ASP A 129 25.78 19.81 -5.35
C ASP A 129 25.51 18.73 -6.40
N PRO A 130 26.26 17.60 -6.37
CA PRO A 130 26.03 16.48 -7.27
C PRO A 130 24.65 15.86 -7.00
N THR A 131 23.83 15.75 -8.04
CA THR A 131 22.43 15.32 -7.87
C THR A 131 22.27 13.84 -7.56
N GLY A 132 23.32 13.03 -7.74
CA GLY A 132 23.24 11.57 -7.65
C GLY A 132 22.39 10.95 -8.76
N ASN A 133 22.17 9.64 -8.70
CA ASN A 133 21.52 8.88 -9.76
C ASN A 133 20.15 8.33 -9.32
N TYR A 134 19.15 8.43 -10.19
CA TYR A 134 17.94 7.63 -10.03
C TYR A 134 18.22 6.19 -10.43
N VAL A 135 17.74 5.25 -9.64
CA VAL A 135 17.83 3.80 -9.88
C VAL A 135 16.40 3.29 -9.95
N VAL A 136 15.96 2.89 -11.14
CA VAL A 136 14.53 2.62 -11.42
C VAL A 136 14.30 1.27 -12.05
N PHE A 137 13.13 0.71 -11.78
CA PHE A 137 12.52 -0.34 -12.60
C PHE A 137 11.32 0.26 -13.33
N GLY A 138 11.16 -0.06 -14.60
CA GLY A 138 10.02 0.43 -15.39
C GLY A 138 10.09 0.03 -16.85
N ASN A 139 9.17 0.57 -17.65
CA ASN A 139 9.06 0.33 -19.08
C ASN A 139 9.56 1.54 -19.86
N PHE A 140 10.54 1.34 -20.74
CA PHE A 140 11.30 2.41 -21.39
C PHE A 140 11.50 2.11 -22.88
N ALA A 141 11.47 3.15 -23.72
CA ALA A 141 11.68 2.98 -25.16
C ALA A 141 13.01 2.27 -25.44
N THR A 142 13.09 1.51 -26.55
CA THR A 142 14.21 0.61 -26.85
C THR A 142 15.58 1.32 -26.87
N GLU A 143 15.60 2.61 -27.20
CA GLU A 143 16.81 3.44 -27.24
C GLU A 143 16.73 4.64 -26.27
N TRP A 144 15.98 4.52 -25.16
CA TRP A 144 15.78 5.63 -24.23
C TRP A 144 17.09 6.07 -23.54
N LYS A 145 17.56 7.28 -23.87
CA LYS A 145 18.69 7.95 -23.23
C LYS A 145 18.39 9.44 -22.98
N PRO A 146 18.36 9.93 -21.74
CA PRO A 146 18.07 11.33 -21.46
C PRO A 146 19.20 12.24 -21.95
N SER A 147 20.46 11.80 -21.94
CA SER A 147 21.60 12.47 -22.60
C SER A 147 21.32 12.80 -24.07
N SER A 148 20.82 11.83 -24.83
CA SER A 148 20.41 11.99 -26.24
C SER A 148 19.11 12.77 -26.44
N GLY A 149 18.49 13.29 -25.36
CA GLY A 149 17.27 14.11 -25.44
C GLY A 149 15.97 13.32 -25.51
N ALA A 150 15.96 12.03 -25.15
CA ALA A 150 14.74 11.23 -25.11
C ALA A 150 13.67 11.89 -24.18
N PRO A 151 12.43 12.08 -24.65
CA PRO A 151 11.43 12.84 -23.91
C PRO A 151 10.87 12.06 -22.70
N SER A 152 10.34 12.76 -21.71
CA SER A 152 9.97 12.16 -20.41
C SER A 152 8.70 11.29 -20.43
N ASP A 153 7.95 11.31 -21.53
CA ASP A 153 6.77 10.48 -21.83
C ASP A 153 7.16 9.13 -22.49
N SER A 154 8.31 9.05 -23.16
CA SER A 154 8.90 7.82 -23.71
C SER A 154 9.46 6.84 -22.65
N ARG A 155 9.13 7.08 -21.37
CA ARG A 155 9.43 6.22 -20.22
C ARG A 155 8.24 6.14 -19.27
N SER A 156 8.10 5.02 -18.59
CA SER A 156 7.16 4.84 -17.49
C SER A 156 7.85 4.16 -16.32
N VAL A 157 8.13 4.94 -15.27
CA VAL A 157 8.77 4.48 -14.03
C VAL A 157 7.72 3.75 -13.19
N ALA A 158 8.05 2.53 -12.77
CA ALA A 158 7.18 1.69 -11.92
C ALA A 158 7.66 1.68 -10.46
N SER A 159 8.95 1.51 -10.23
CA SER A 159 9.60 1.61 -8.91
C SER A 159 10.90 2.41 -9.02
N GLN A 160 11.25 3.17 -7.98
CA GLN A 160 12.38 4.11 -7.98
C GLN A 160 13.07 4.19 -6.60
N LYS A 161 14.39 4.31 -6.64
CA LYS A 161 15.24 4.82 -5.56
C LYS A 161 16.21 5.87 -6.10
N TRP A 162 16.85 6.61 -5.20
CA TRP A 162 17.74 7.73 -5.51
C TRP A 162 19.07 7.56 -4.78
N ALA A 163 20.11 7.16 -5.51
CA ALA A 163 21.48 7.05 -5.02
C ALA A 163 22.08 8.45 -4.87
N MET A 164 22.36 8.87 -3.63
CA MET A 164 22.99 10.16 -3.34
C MET A 164 23.91 10.09 -2.12
N THR A 165 24.97 10.88 -2.15
CA THR A 165 25.97 10.96 -1.07
C THR A 165 25.35 11.52 0.22
N ASP A 166 25.94 11.22 1.37
CA ASP A 166 25.51 11.83 2.63
C ASP A 166 25.72 13.35 2.65
N LYS A 167 26.72 13.84 1.90
CA LYS A 167 26.98 15.27 1.68
C LYS A 167 25.82 15.94 0.96
N THR A 168 25.42 15.45 -0.23
CA THR A 168 24.24 15.97 -0.96
C THR A 168 22.98 15.89 -0.11
N PHE A 169 22.76 14.77 0.60
CA PHE A 169 21.58 14.61 1.45
C PHE A 169 21.56 15.56 2.64
N GLY A 170 22.70 15.79 3.30
CA GLY A 170 22.85 16.73 4.41
C GLY A 170 22.73 18.19 3.99
N ASN A 171 23.05 18.51 2.73
CA ASN A 171 22.89 19.83 2.14
C ASN A 171 21.47 20.11 1.60
N LEU A 172 20.55 19.15 1.65
CA LEU A 172 19.16 19.38 1.24
C LEU A 172 18.47 20.35 2.19
N ASP A 173 17.60 21.18 1.62
CA ASP A 173 16.63 21.96 2.39
C ASP A 173 15.78 20.99 3.27
N PRO A 174 15.74 21.19 4.60
CA PRO A 174 15.09 20.26 5.54
C PRO A 174 13.63 19.93 5.21
N ARG A 175 12.90 20.81 4.50
CA ARG A 175 11.51 20.52 4.07
C ARG A 175 11.41 19.32 3.13
N TYR A 176 12.49 18.98 2.42
CA TYR A 176 12.56 17.82 1.52
C TYR A 176 13.31 16.63 2.12
N ALA A 177 14.13 16.82 3.16
CA ALA A 177 14.90 15.73 3.76
C ALA A 177 14.01 14.53 4.15
N SER A 178 12.83 14.79 4.74
CA SER A 178 11.87 13.73 5.14
C SER A 178 11.16 13.02 3.98
N SER A 179 11.03 13.65 2.81
CA SER A 179 10.49 12.99 1.62
C SER A 179 11.58 12.22 0.88
N VAL A 180 12.75 12.84 0.67
CA VAL A 180 13.90 12.21 0.01
C VAL A 180 14.42 11.02 0.81
N ALA A 181 14.44 11.07 2.15
CA ALA A 181 14.88 9.95 3.01
C ALA A 181 14.16 8.61 2.76
N LYS A 182 12.93 8.63 2.23
CA LYS A 182 12.16 7.39 1.95
C LYS A 182 12.65 6.66 0.71
N ASP A 183 13.15 7.42 -0.26
CA ASP A 183 13.59 6.92 -1.56
C ASP A 183 15.11 6.99 -1.76
N ARG A 184 15.81 7.64 -0.84
CA ARG A 184 17.27 7.68 -0.79
C ARG A 184 17.86 6.30 -0.56
N ILE A 185 18.94 6.02 -1.28
CA ILE A 185 19.98 5.06 -0.93
C ILE A 185 21.32 5.79 -0.91
N VAL A 186 22.29 5.27 -0.15
CA VAL A 186 23.61 5.90 -0.04
C VAL A 186 24.41 5.61 -1.32
N LEU A 187 24.92 6.68 -1.95
CA LEU A 187 26.02 6.59 -2.91
C LEU A 187 27.33 6.78 -2.14
N GLY A 188 28.14 5.74 -2.07
CA GLY A 188 29.44 5.74 -1.39
C GLY A 188 30.47 6.61 -2.10
N ALA A 189 31.48 7.05 -1.35
CA ALA A 189 32.62 7.80 -1.90
C ALA A 189 33.50 6.97 -2.86
N ASP A 190 33.29 5.65 -2.90
CA ASP A 190 33.88 4.70 -3.85
C ASP A 190 33.00 4.46 -5.09
N GLY A 191 31.89 5.17 -5.22
CA GLY A 191 30.96 5.04 -6.34
C GLY A 191 30.03 3.82 -6.26
N SER A 192 29.90 3.20 -5.08
CA SER A 192 29.02 2.05 -4.86
C SER A 192 27.65 2.44 -4.30
N PHE A 193 26.61 1.65 -4.60
CA PHE A 193 25.30 1.74 -3.95
C PHE A 193 24.57 0.38 -3.97
N GLU A 194 23.58 0.19 -3.08
CA GLU A 194 22.61 -0.91 -3.16
C GLU A 194 21.18 -0.37 -3.08
N ALA A 195 20.33 -0.79 -4.02
CA ALA A 195 18.90 -0.50 -4.10
C ALA A 195 18.07 -1.78 -3.99
N ARG A 196 16.89 -1.66 -3.37
CA ARG A 196 15.79 -2.64 -3.51
C ARG A 196 14.66 -2.01 -4.30
N LEU A 197 14.19 -2.72 -5.32
CA LEU A 197 13.08 -2.29 -6.18
C LEU A 197 12.04 -3.41 -6.25
N THR A 198 10.77 -3.03 -6.21
CA THR A 198 9.66 -3.94 -6.50
C THR A 198 9.39 -3.95 -8.00
N VAL A 199 9.30 -5.14 -8.58
CA VAL A 199 8.86 -5.36 -9.96
C VAL A 199 7.35 -5.15 -9.97
N THR A 200 6.89 -4.14 -10.71
CA THR A 200 5.46 -3.84 -10.84
C THR A 200 5.15 -3.21 -12.20
N ALA A 201 3.91 -3.34 -12.66
CA ALA A 201 3.41 -2.79 -13.91
C ALA A 201 3.59 -1.26 -13.96
N ALA A 202 4.21 -0.77 -15.04
CA ALA A 202 4.30 0.65 -15.29
C ALA A 202 2.93 1.20 -15.78
N LYS A 203 2.62 2.46 -15.46
CA LYS A 203 1.31 3.09 -15.81
C LYS A 203 1.07 3.26 -17.31
N ALA A 204 2.13 3.19 -18.11
CA ALA A 204 2.10 3.21 -19.56
C ALA A 204 3.19 2.25 -20.08
N THR A 205 3.05 1.76 -21.31
CA THR A 205 3.99 0.81 -21.92
C THR A 205 4.73 1.37 -23.15
N PRO A 206 5.59 2.40 -23.02
CA PRO A 206 6.53 2.78 -24.05
C PRO A 206 7.73 1.82 -24.09
N GLY A 207 7.65 0.72 -24.82
CA GLY A 207 8.81 -0.16 -25.10
C GLY A 207 9.00 -1.35 -24.15
N SER A 208 10.25 -1.55 -23.67
CA SER A 208 10.67 -2.77 -22.96
C SER A 208 11.04 -2.51 -21.51
N TYR A 209 10.76 -3.48 -20.63
CA TYR A 209 11.07 -3.37 -19.21
C TYR A 209 12.57 -3.52 -18.91
N GLY A 210 13.01 -2.98 -17.79
CA GLY A 210 14.40 -3.08 -17.32
C GLY A 210 14.67 -2.28 -16.06
N VAL A 211 15.91 -2.42 -15.58
CA VAL A 211 16.52 -1.56 -14.56
C VAL A 211 17.37 -0.51 -15.25
N PHE A 212 17.26 0.75 -14.82
CA PHE A 212 18.02 1.87 -15.36
C PHE A 212 18.64 2.69 -14.22
N ALA A 213 19.87 3.14 -14.40
CA ALA A 213 20.52 4.17 -13.61
C ALA A 213 20.86 5.37 -14.50
N PHE A 214 20.53 6.59 -14.07
CA PHE A 214 20.81 7.83 -14.79
C PHE A 214 20.75 9.05 -13.86
N ALA A 215 21.35 10.16 -14.28
CA ALA A 215 21.45 11.40 -13.52
C ALA A 215 20.08 11.90 -13.00
N ALA A 216 19.99 12.15 -11.69
CA ALA A 216 18.76 12.61 -11.05
C ALA A 216 18.60 14.14 -11.18
N GLY A 217 17.37 14.62 -11.11
CA GLY A 217 17.07 16.07 -11.06
C GLY A 217 17.05 16.82 -12.40
N GLY A 218 17.36 16.17 -13.53
CA GLY A 218 17.29 16.78 -14.87
C GLY A 218 18.60 17.09 -15.61
N PRO A 219 19.80 17.07 -14.99
CA PRO A 219 21.06 16.97 -15.72
C PRO A 219 21.08 15.78 -16.69
N LYS A 220 21.95 15.89 -17.69
CA LYS A 220 22.15 14.90 -18.76
C LYS A 220 23.60 14.45 -18.73
N ASP A 221 23.83 13.18 -18.41
CA ASP A 221 25.18 12.64 -18.27
C ASP A 221 25.24 11.21 -18.82
N ALA A 222 25.68 11.10 -20.08
CA ALA A 222 25.85 9.82 -20.76
C ALA A 222 26.88 8.90 -20.08
N SER A 223 27.78 9.42 -19.24
CA SER A 223 28.79 8.62 -18.54
C SER A 223 28.20 7.83 -17.38
N GLN A 224 27.10 8.31 -16.78
CA GLN A 224 26.40 7.69 -15.63
C GLN A 224 25.09 6.96 -16.06
N GLU A 225 24.81 6.88 -17.36
CA GLU A 225 23.61 6.23 -17.91
C GLU A 225 23.85 4.74 -18.19
N ILE A 226 23.30 3.86 -17.34
CA ILE A 226 23.43 2.39 -17.45
C ILE A 226 22.04 1.73 -17.48
N GLU A 227 21.84 0.77 -18.39
CA GLU A 227 20.60 -0.01 -18.49
C GLU A 227 20.84 -1.53 -18.41
N LEU A 228 19.86 -2.27 -17.89
CA LEU A 228 19.75 -3.72 -17.97
C LEU A 228 18.29 -4.09 -18.29
N ARG A 229 18.03 -4.58 -19.51
CA ARG A 229 16.68 -4.96 -19.94
C ARG A 229 16.24 -6.29 -19.31
N LEU A 230 14.98 -6.40 -18.93
CA LEU A 230 14.39 -7.58 -18.27
C LEU A 230 13.05 -7.94 -18.91
N ASN A 231 12.71 -9.23 -18.90
CA ASN A 231 11.46 -9.75 -19.45
C ASN A 231 10.37 -9.78 -18.36
N TYR A 232 9.69 -8.66 -18.17
CA TYR A 232 8.59 -8.55 -17.21
C TYR A 232 7.35 -9.36 -17.64
N GLN A 233 6.75 -10.08 -16.70
CA GLN A 233 5.47 -10.78 -16.85
C GLN A 233 4.50 -10.39 -15.73
N ALA A 234 3.25 -10.06 -16.09
CA ALA A 234 2.23 -9.61 -15.14
C ALA A 234 1.72 -10.72 -14.21
N GLU A 235 1.83 -11.98 -14.63
CA GLU A 235 1.41 -13.13 -13.85
C GLU A 235 2.53 -14.17 -13.83
N ARG A 236 2.90 -14.61 -12.62
CA ARG A 236 3.62 -15.86 -12.44
C ARG A 236 2.56 -16.97 -12.58
N GLY A 237 2.72 -17.83 -13.59
CA GLY A 237 1.72 -18.86 -13.90
C GLY A 237 1.31 -19.66 -12.67
N SER A 238 -0.01 -19.92 -12.54
CA SER A 238 -0.60 -20.60 -11.38
C SER A 238 0.21 -21.83 -10.96
N PRO A 239 0.35 -22.10 -9.64
CA PRO A 239 1.00 -23.30 -9.16
C PRO A 239 0.48 -24.53 -9.91
N SER A 240 1.39 -25.38 -10.37
CA SER A 240 1.06 -26.62 -11.07
C SER A 240 2.02 -27.73 -10.69
N VAL A 241 1.56 -28.98 -10.85
CA VAL A 241 2.34 -30.19 -10.55
C VAL A 241 2.09 -31.23 -11.64
N THR A 242 3.16 -31.84 -12.11
CA THR A 242 3.21 -32.87 -13.13
C THR A 242 3.77 -34.16 -12.55
N VAL A 243 3.35 -35.29 -13.13
CA VAL A 243 4.01 -36.59 -12.93
C VAL A 243 4.75 -36.87 -14.22
N ASP A 244 6.05 -36.62 -14.22
CA ASP A 244 6.87 -36.62 -15.44
C ASP A 244 7.27 -38.04 -15.85
N LYS A 245 7.36 -38.95 -14.87
CA LYS A 245 7.66 -40.37 -15.07
C LYS A 245 6.97 -41.21 -14.00
N LEU A 246 6.47 -42.37 -14.40
CA LEU A 246 5.88 -43.36 -13.49
C LEU A 246 6.41 -44.74 -13.86
N ASN A 247 7.10 -45.40 -12.91
CA ASN A 247 7.57 -46.77 -13.02
C ASN A 247 6.83 -47.66 -12.02
N ALA A 248 6.70 -48.95 -12.32
CA ALA A 248 6.07 -49.94 -11.47
C ALA A 248 6.93 -51.21 -11.39
N SER A 249 7.04 -51.78 -10.20
CA SER A 249 7.79 -53.01 -9.94
C SER A 249 7.27 -53.70 -8.68
N THR A 250 7.79 -54.88 -8.34
CA THR A 250 7.48 -55.59 -7.09
C THR A 250 7.83 -54.79 -5.83
N ALA A 251 8.67 -53.74 -5.92
CA ALA A 251 8.92 -52.82 -4.82
C ALA A 251 7.77 -51.81 -4.59
N GLY A 252 6.96 -51.53 -5.61
CA GLY A 252 5.87 -50.54 -5.58
C GLY A 252 5.82 -49.62 -6.81
N ILE A 253 5.22 -48.45 -6.63
CA ILE A 253 5.11 -47.39 -7.65
C ILE A 253 6.12 -46.29 -7.37
N GLU A 254 6.95 -46.00 -8.36
CA GLU A 254 7.92 -44.91 -8.32
C GLU A 254 7.46 -43.78 -9.26
N ALA A 255 7.28 -42.57 -8.72
CA ALA A 255 6.86 -41.39 -9.46
C ALA A 255 7.94 -40.30 -9.42
N THR A 256 8.30 -39.75 -10.58
CA THR A 256 9.03 -38.48 -10.69
C THR A 256 8.01 -37.36 -10.83
N ILE A 257 8.09 -36.36 -9.97
CA ILE A 257 7.10 -35.30 -9.79
C ILE A 257 7.82 -33.97 -9.89
N SER A 258 7.36 -33.10 -10.78
CA SER A 258 7.81 -31.71 -10.85
C SER A 258 6.70 -30.75 -10.49
N GLY A 259 7.05 -29.65 -9.82
CA GLY A 259 6.15 -28.53 -9.57
C GLY A 259 6.68 -27.25 -10.19
N GLN A 260 5.77 -26.31 -10.45
CA GLN A 260 6.03 -24.99 -11.04
C GLN A 260 5.16 -23.93 -10.35
N GLY A 261 5.57 -22.67 -10.42
CA GLY A 261 4.77 -21.53 -9.92
C GLY A 261 4.76 -21.32 -8.40
N LEU A 262 5.63 -21.99 -7.62
CA LEU A 262 5.69 -21.82 -6.17
C LEU A 262 6.45 -20.54 -5.77
N THR A 263 5.80 -19.60 -5.09
CA THR A 263 6.47 -18.42 -4.51
C THR A 263 6.95 -18.67 -3.08
N ARG A 264 7.87 -17.82 -2.57
CA ARG A 264 8.26 -17.82 -1.15
C ARG A 264 7.07 -17.52 -0.21
N GLU A 265 6.04 -16.82 -0.66
CA GLU A 265 4.79 -16.63 0.10
C GLU A 265 3.90 -17.89 0.08
N ALA A 266 3.84 -18.58 -1.06
CA ALA A 266 3.17 -19.88 -1.16
C ALA A 266 3.87 -20.94 -0.31
N ALA A 267 5.21 -20.92 -0.22
CA ALA A 267 6.02 -21.97 0.41
C ALA A 267 7.24 -21.41 1.18
N PRO A 268 7.05 -20.65 2.29
CA PRO A 268 8.15 -19.95 2.98
C PRO A 268 9.20 -20.88 3.57
N ASN A 269 8.79 -22.09 3.97
CA ASN A 269 9.66 -23.16 4.47
C ASN A 269 9.75 -24.34 3.48
N GLY A 270 9.38 -24.11 2.21
CA GLY A 270 9.20 -25.16 1.22
C GLY A 270 7.84 -25.86 1.28
N VAL A 271 7.73 -27.01 0.62
CA VAL A 271 6.49 -27.81 0.51
C VAL A 271 6.73 -29.28 0.88
N TYR A 272 5.70 -29.94 1.39
CA TYR A 272 5.63 -31.39 1.36
C TYR A 272 4.97 -31.83 0.04
N VAL A 273 5.51 -32.89 -0.55
CA VAL A 273 4.99 -33.56 -1.75
C VAL A 273 4.76 -35.03 -1.37
N ALA A 274 3.54 -35.51 -1.49
CA ALA A 274 3.19 -36.87 -1.09
C ALA A 274 2.35 -37.62 -2.13
N ILE A 275 2.43 -38.95 -2.10
CA ILE A 275 1.47 -39.86 -2.73
C ILE A 275 0.45 -40.28 -1.66
N VAL A 276 -0.83 -40.01 -1.92
CA VAL A 276 -1.96 -40.33 -1.04
C VAL A 276 -3.07 -41.02 -1.84
N GLU A 277 -4.03 -41.64 -1.15
CA GLU A 277 -5.26 -42.12 -1.79
C GLU A 277 -6.05 -40.94 -2.40
N ALA A 278 -6.61 -41.14 -3.60
CA ALA A 278 -7.30 -40.09 -4.32
C ALA A 278 -8.51 -39.57 -3.54
N GLY A 279 -8.64 -38.25 -3.40
CA GLY A 279 -9.67 -37.63 -2.59
C GLY A 279 -9.50 -37.77 -1.07
N ALA A 280 -8.34 -38.22 -0.56
CA ALA A 280 -8.08 -38.32 0.88
C ALA A 280 -8.39 -37.02 1.64
N ALA A 281 -9.12 -37.14 2.75
CA ALA A 281 -9.66 -35.99 3.48
C ALA A 281 -8.58 -35.14 4.17
N ILE A 282 -8.64 -33.83 3.95
CA ILE A 282 -7.75 -32.81 4.56
C ILE A 282 -8.52 -32.00 5.61
N MET A 283 -8.80 -32.62 6.76
CA MET A 283 -9.64 -32.07 7.83
C MET A 283 -9.00 -32.18 9.21
N ASN A 284 -8.99 -31.07 9.94
CA ASN A 284 -8.81 -30.96 11.40
C ASN A 284 -7.73 -31.85 12.05
N GLY A 285 -6.48 -31.70 11.62
CA GLY A 285 -5.31 -32.18 12.38
C GLY A 285 -5.02 -33.69 12.30
N ARG A 286 -5.79 -34.46 11.51
CA ARG A 286 -5.39 -35.81 11.12
C ARG A 286 -4.67 -35.72 9.77
N GLU A 287 -3.42 -36.17 9.72
CA GLU A 287 -2.70 -36.29 8.45
C GLU A 287 -3.39 -37.32 7.55
N PRO A 288 -3.46 -37.09 6.22
CA PRO A 288 -3.96 -38.10 5.29
C PRO A 288 -3.06 -39.35 5.35
N GLU A 289 -3.58 -40.52 4.99
CA GLU A 289 -2.74 -41.72 4.97
C GLU A 289 -1.72 -41.64 3.81
N VAL A 290 -0.45 -41.47 4.18
CA VAL A 290 0.62 -41.19 3.23
C VAL A 290 1.38 -42.46 2.81
N GLN A 291 1.39 -42.70 1.49
CA GLN A 291 2.08 -43.84 0.91
C GLN A 291 3.56 -43.54 0.65
N ALA A 292 3.88 -42.32 0.23
CA ALA A 292 5.24 -41.77 0.16
C ALA A 292 5.22 -40.25 0.37
N VAL A 293 6.27 -39.66 0.95
CA VAL A 293 6.42 -38.19 1.10
C VAL A 293 7.88 -37.75 1.01
N ALA A 294 8.08 -36.57 0.45
CA ALA A 294 9.33 -35.81 0.53
C ALA A 294 9.04 -34.38 1.01
N TRP A 295 9.97 -33.82 1.78
CA TRP A 295 10.03 -32.38 2.04
C TRP A 295 10.96 -31.73 1.03
N ILE A 296 10.41 -30.84 0.22
CA ILE A 296 11.16 -29.98 -0.68
C ILE A 296 11.40 -28.68 0.09
N THR A 297 12.61 -28.53 0.62
CA THR A 297 13.07 -27.35 1.35
C THR A 297 13.09 -26.13 0.43
N ALA A 298 12.97 -24.92 0.99
CA ALA A 298 12.85 -23.69 0.19
C ALA A 298 14.05 -23.43 -0.74
N ASP A 299 15.26 -23.86 -0.37
CA ASP A 299 16.48 -23.80 -1.18
C ASP A 299 16.44 -24.71 -2.42
N LYS A 300 15.61 -25.76 -2.42
CA LYS A 300 15.42 -26.68 -3.55
C LYS A 300 14.32 -26.24 -4.51
N ILE A 301 13.67 -25.10 -4.26
CA ILE A 301 12.66 -24.52 -5.13
C ILE A 301 13.30 -23.36 -5.92
N THR A 302 13.82 -23.67 -7.10
CA THR A 302 14.53 -22.71 -7.97
C THR A 302 13.58 -22.10 -8.98
N ASP A 303 13.48 -20.76 -9.03
CA ASP A 303 12.55 -20.00 -9.90
C ASP A 303 11.06 -20.37 -9.71
N GLY A 304 10.72 -20.99 -8.59
CA GLY A 304 9.40 -21.54 -8.29
C GLY A 304 9.15 -22.94 -8.82
N ALA A 305 10.19 -23.59 -9.35
CA ALA A 305 10.18 -24.96 -9.82
C ALA A 305 10.87 -25.93 -8.83
N PHE A 306 10.43 -27.17 -8.80
CA PHE A 306 11.16 -28.28 -8.16
C PHE A 306 10.95 -29.58 -8.94
N THR A 307 11.82 -30.56 -8.73
CA THR A 307 11.62 -31.96 -9.14
C THR A 307 12.00 -32.90 -7.98
N THR A 308 11.21 -33.94 -7.74
CA THR A 308 11.48 -34.97 -6.73
C THR A 308 11.03 -36.35 -7.20
N GLN A 309 11.60 -37.39 -6.62
CA GLN A 309 11.18 -38.78 -6.84
C GLN A 309 10.56 -39.33 -5.56
N LEU A 310 9.47 -40.09 -5.67
CA LEU A 310 8.80 -40.77 -4.56
C LEU A 310 8.56 -42.24 -4.91
N LEU A 311 8.86 -43.14 -3.98
CA LEU A 311 8.52 -44.56 -4.06
C LEU A 311 7.42 -44.87 -3.04
N ALA A 312 6.21 -45.17 -3.52
CA ALA A 312 5.12 -45.72 -2.72
C ALA A 312 5.27 -47.26 -2.67
N PRO A 313 5.60 -47.87 -1.51
CA PRO A 313 5.89 -49.30 -1.43
C PRO A 313 4.67 -50.17 -1.73
N ALA A 314 4.87 -51.35 -2.32
CA ALA A 314 3.80 -52.29 -2.67
C ALA A 314 2.87 -52.64 -1.49
N ALA A 315 3.42 -52.78 -0.27
CA ALA A 315 2.67 -53.08 0.95
C ALA A 315 1.74 -51.94 1.45
N LYS A 316 1.85 -50.75 0.85
CA LYS A 316 1.04 -49.55 1.11
C LYS A 316 0.05 -49.24 -0.02
N LEU A 317 -0.01 -50.09 -1.03
CA LEU A 317 -0.82 -49.90 -2.22
C LEU A 317 -1.91 -50.95 -2.31
N ASP A 318 -3.00 -50.59 -2.99
CA ASP A 318 -4.12 -51.45 -3.29
C ASP A 318 -4.52 -51.21 -4.76
N ARG A 319 -4.62 -52.29 -5.54
CA ARG A 319 -5.00 -52.24 -6.97
C ARG A 319 -6.43 -51.76 -7.21
N GLU A 320 -7.29 -51.78 -6.18
CA GLU A 320 -8.67 -51.30 -6.26
C GLU A 320 -8.79 -49.81 -5.93
N LYS A 321 -7.73 -49.21 -5.37
CA LYS A 321 -7.68 -47.79 -5.00
C LYS A 321 -7.05 -46.92 -6.09
N LYS A 322 -7.48 -45.66 -6.11
CA LYS A 322 -6.86 -44.59 -6.89
C LYS A 322 -5.89 -43.81 -6.01
N TYR A 323 -4.85 -43.24 -6.61
CA TYR A 323 -3.82 -42.47 -5.91
C TYR A 323 -3.60 -41.11 -6.59
N GLU A 324 -3.18 -40.12 -5.81
CA GLU A 324 -2.85 -38.78 -6.30
C GLU A 324 -1.60 -38.24 -5.61
N VAL A 325 -0.95 -37.29 -6.28
CA VAL A 325 0.06 -36.41 -5.69
C VAL A 325 -0.66 -35.28 -4.96
N LEU A 326 -0.31 -35.07 -3.69
CA LEU A 326 -0.75 -33.96 -2.84
C LEU A 326 0.44 -33.07 -2.50
N VAL A 327 0.30 -31.76 -2.67
CA VAL A 327 1.33 -30.76 -2.33
C VAL A 327 0.76 -29.75 -1.33
N TRP A 328 1.47 -29.48 -0.22
CA TRP A 328 1.05 -28.50 0.79
C TRP A 328 2.23 -27.79 1.46
N LYS A 329 1.97 -26.66 2.13
CA LYS A 329 3.01 -25.85 2.81
C LYS A 329 3.72 -26.67 3.92
N ALA A 330 5.04 -26.62 3.96
CA ALA A 330 5.83 -27.34 4.97
C ALA A 330 5.64 -26.78 6.40
N HIS A 331 5.89 -27.64 7.40
CA HIS A 331 5.69 -27.39 8.85
C HIS A 331 4.25 -27.07 9.28
N GLY A 332 3.26 -27.65 8.58
CA GLY A 332 1.87 -27.71 9.05
C GLY A 332 1.13 -28.92 8.45
N PRO A 333 -0.03 -29.30 9.01
CA PRO A 333 -0.88 -30.34 8.43
C PRO A 333 -1.47 -29.87 7.09
N ALA A 334 -1.82 -30.81 6.23
CA ALA A 334 -2.56 -30.55 5.01
C ALA A 334 -4.02 -30.16 5.35
N THR A 335 -4.43 -28.94 4.98
CA THR A 335 -5.78 -28.39 5.15
C THR A 335 -6.22 -27.70 3.87
N ALA A 336 -7.51 -27.34 3.76
CA ALA A 336 -8.01 -26.54 2.63
C ALA A 336 -7.27 -25.21 2.41
N GLN A 337 -6.56 -24.68 3.43
CA GLN A 337 -5.77 -23.43 3.36
C GLN A 337 -4.26 -23.66 3.17
N SER A 338 -3.73 -24.85 3.50
CA SER A 338 -2.30 -25.18 3.35
C SER A 338 -2.02 -26.07 2.14
N THR A 339 -3.01 -26.81 1.62
CA THR A 339 -2.93 -27.55 0.36
C THR A 339 -2.77 -26.57 -0.80
N VAL A 340 -1.72 -26.78 -1.58
CA VAL A 340 -1.39 -26.01 -2.78
C VAL A 340 -1.94 -26.70 -4.02
N LEU A 341 -1.77 -28.03 -4.15
CA LEU A 341 -2.14 -28.80 -5.35
C LEU A 341 -2.54 -30.25 -5.08
N ARG A 342 -3.33 -30.81 -6.01
CA ARG A 342 -3.66 -32.24 -6.14
C ARG A 342 -3.55 -32.69 -7.60
N LYS A 343 -3.07 -33.91 -7.87
CA LYS A 343 -2.95 -34.48 -9.23
C LYS A 343 -3.03 -36.01 -9.24
N GLU A 344 -4.07 -36.57 -9.86
CA GLU A 344 -4.26 -38.03 -9.97
C GLU A 344 -3.08 -38.71 -10.71
N LEU A 345 -2.60 -39.84 -10.15
CA LEU A 345 -1.62 -40.71 -10.76
C LEU A 345 -2.31 -41.62 -11.79
N GLN A 346 -1.89 -41.52 -13.05
CA GLN A 346 -2.45 -42.31 -14.15
C GLN A 346 -1.89 -43.73 -14.16
N LEU A 347 -2.38 -44.56 -13.24
CA LEU A 347 -1.97 -45.96 -13.07
C LEU A 347 -2.74 -46.90 -14.00
N THR A 348 -2.02 -47.74 -14.74
CA THR A 348 -2.58 -48.68 -15.71
C THR A 348 -2.64 -50.12 -15.15
N PRO A 349 -3.43 -51.03 -15.74
CA PRO A 349 -3.42 -52.45 -15.37
C PRO A 349 -2.01 -53.08 -15.41
N ALA A 350 -1.18 -52.70 -16.39
CA ALA A 350 0.20 -53.17 -16.49
C ALA A 350 1.08 -52.69 -15.33
N ASN A 351 0.82 -51.49 -14.77
CA ASN A 351 1.50 -51.05 -13.55
C ASN A 351 1.09 -51.93 -12.36
N TRP A 352 -0.20 -52.26 -12.24
CA TRP A 352 -0.68 -53.10 -11.13
C TRP A 352 -0.22 -54.55 -11.23
N ASP A 353 -0.21 -55.15 -12.41
CA ASP A 353 0.30 -56.50 -12.62
C ASP A 353 1.83 -56.56 -12.38
N ALA A 354 2.58 -55.46 -12.60
CA ALA A 354 4.00 -55.35 -12.25
C ALA A 354 4.26 -55.22 -10.73
N VAL A 355 3.29 -54.72 -9.94
CA VAL A 355 3.39 -54.60 -8.47
C VAL A 355 2.90 -55.86 -7.76
N PHE A 356 1.76 -56.43 -8.19
CA PHE A 356 1.05 -57.49 -7.47
C PHE A 356 0.99 -58.84 -8.21
N GLY A 357 1.53 -58.92 -9.43
CA GLY A 357 1.35 -60.07 -10.31
C GLY A 357 -0.01 -60.07 -11.03
N PRO A 358 -0.15 -60.91 -12.08
CA PRO A 358 -1.32 -60.88 -12.95
C PRO A 358 -2.61 -61.32 -12.24
N SER A 359 -3.67 -60.53 -12.47
CA SER A 359 -5.03 -60.77 -11.95
C SER A 359 -5.62 -62.17 -12.20
N THR A 360 -5.07 -62.93 -13.15
CA THR A 360 -5.53 -64.26 -13.55
C THR A 360 -5.41 -65.35 -12.47
N SER A 361 -4.69 -65.08 -11.38
CA SER A 361 -4.39 -66.06 -10.31
C SER A 361 -5.45 -66.15 -9.20
N ARG A 362 -6.44 -65.26 -9.15
CA ARG A 362 -7.53 -65.24 -8.14
C ARG A 362 -8.78 -65.98 -8.64
N VAL A 363 -9.69 -66.33 -7.70
CA VAL A 363 -11.04 -66.78 -8.06
C VAL A 363 -11.74 -65.68 -8.84
N TYR A 364 -12.29 -66.03 -9.99
CA TYR A 364 -13.05 -65.16 -10.86
C TYR A 364 -14.52 -65.19 -10.43
N ILE A 365 -15.17 -64.02 -10.39
CA ILE A 365 -16.59 -63.87 -10.04
C ILE A 365 -17.17 -62.84 -11.01
N ASP A 366 -18.27 -63.19 -11.66
CA ASP A 366 -18.98 -62.34 -12.62
C ASP A 366 -20.46 -62.19 -12.19
N PRO A 367 -20.77 -61.21 -11.31
CA PRO A 367 -22.11 -60.98 -10.78
C PRO A 367 -22.94 -60.10 -11.73
N LYS A 368 -24.07 -60.63 -12.19
CA LYS A 368 -25.01 -59.98 -13.11
C LYS A 368 -26.36 -59.82 -12.44
N VAL A 369 -26.89 -58.59 -12.43
CA VAL A 369 -28.28 -58.33 -12.01
C VAL A 369 -29.23 -58.91 -13.06
N THR A 370 -29.91 -60.00 -12.73
CA THR A 370 -30.84 -60.67 -13.63
C THR A 370 -32.24 -60.06 -13.61
N LYS A 371 -32.61 -59.35 -12.54
CA LYS A 371 -33.91 -58.69 -12.39
C LYS A 371 -33.84 -57.56 -11.36
N ALA A 372 -34.60 -56.49 -11.58
CA ALA A 372 -34.81 -55.42 -10.62
C ALA A 372 -36.31 -55.07 -10.58
N SER A 373 -36.83 -54.71 -9.40
CA SER A 373 -38.23 -54.32 -9.20
C SER A 373 -38.40 -53.68 -7.81
N ALA A 374 -39.58 -53.15 -7.49
CA ALA A 374 -39.86 -52.49 -6.21
C ALA A 374 -39.64 -53.38 -4.96
N SER A 375 -39.48 -54.70 -5.09
CA SER A 375 -39.09 -55.60 -4.00
C SER A 375 -37.57 -55.72 -3.79
N GLY A 376 -36.75 -55.33 -4.76
CA GLY A 376 -35.30 -55.47 -4.74
C GLY A 376 -34.68 -55.93 -6.06
N VAL A 377 -33.44 -56.42 -5.99
CA VAL A 377 -32.69 -57.01 -7.11
C VAL A 377 -32.48 -58.52 -6.93
N GLU A 378 -32.47 -59.26 -8.04
CA GLU A 378 -31.98 -60.63 -8.12
C GLU A 378 -30.66 -60.64 -8.92
N ILE A 379 -29.65 -61.35 -8.42
CA ILE A 379 -28.30 -61.40 -8.99
C ILE A 379 -27.93 -62.87 -9.24
N SER A 380 -27.39 -63.15 -10.42
CA SER A 380 -26.69 -64.41 -10.72
C SER A 380 -25.19 -64.14 -10.73
N ALA A 381 -24.38 -64.95 -10.05
CA ALA A 381 -22.93 -64.82 -10.06
C ALA A 381 -22.28 -66.09 -10.59
N ASP A 382 -21.53 -65.96 -11.69
CA ASP A 382 -20.72 -67.03 -12.25
C ASP A 382 -19.35 -67.00 -11.56
N ILE A 383 -19.04 -68.02 -10.77
CA ILE A 383 -17.79 -68.14 -9.99
C ILE A 383 -16.92 -69.20 -10.66
N ALA A 384 -15.64 -68.90 -10.92
CA ALA A 384 -14.70 -69.82 -11.59
C ALA A 384 -13.28 -69.73 -11.03
N ARG A 385 -12.42 -70.70 -11.38
CA ARG A 385 -11.04 -70.85 -10.88
C ARG A 385 -10.95 -71.12 -9.37
N ILE A 386 -12.03 -71.64 -8.78
CA ILE A 386 -12.08 -72.05 -7.37
C ILE A 386 -11.10 -73.21 -7.15
N LYS A 387 -10.17 -73.03 -6.21
CA LYS A 387 -9.21 -74.07 -5.80
C LYS A 387 -9.45 -74.42 -4.33
N LEU A 388 -10.00 -75.60 -4.09
CA LEU A 388 -10.27 -76.15 -2.76
C LEU A 388 -9.31 -77.29 -2.44
N GLY A 389 -8.75 -77.28 -1.23
CA GLY A 389 -7.93 -78.36 -0.70
C GLY A 389 -8.75 -79.61 -0.36
N SER A 390 -8.09 -80.68 0.09
CA SER A 390 -8.77 -81.91 0.54
C SER A 390 -9.70 -81.67 1.74
N ALA A 391 -9.31 -80.79 2.66
CA ALA A 391 -10.05 -80.45 3.88
C ALA A 391 -11.15 -79.39 3.71
N ASP A 392 -11.24 -78.73 2.55
CA ASP A 392 -12.25 -77.69 2.30
C ASP A 392 -13.63 -78.32 2.01
N ALA A 393 -14.67 -77.89 2.73
CA ALA A 393 -16.04 -78.40 2.57
C ALA A 393 -16.80 -77.77 1.37
N GLY A 394 -16.34 -76.62 0.86
CA GLY A 394 -17.03 -75.84 -0.15
C GLY A 394 -16.67 -74.36 -0.09
N ILE A 395 -17.54 -73.50 -0.62
CA ILE A 395 -17.44 -72.03 -0.52
C ILE A 395 -18.72 -71.43 0.07
N TYR A 396 -18.57 -70.44 0.93
CA TYR A 396 -19.65 -69.48 1.19
C TYR A 396 -19.57 -68.35 0.15
N TYR A 397 -20.74 -67.84 -0.22
CA TYR A 397 -20.88 -66.64 -1.03
C TYR A 397 -21.96 -65.73 -0.44
N ALA A 398 -21.73 -64.41 -0.46
CA ALA A 398 -22.65 -63.42 0.10
C ALA A 398 -22.72 -62.15 -0.75
N LEU A 399 -23.92 -61.56 -0.82
CA LEU A 399 -24.12 -60.17 -1.22
C LEU A 399 -23.91 -59.28 0.00
N ILE A 400 -22.93 -58.39 -0.05
CA ILE A 400 -22.61 -57.47 1.06
C ILE A 400 -22.55 -56.03 0.57
N GLU A 401 -22.70 -55.07 1.48
CA GLU A 401 -22.26 -53.69 1.25
C GLU A 401 -20.74 -53.71 1.09
N LYS A 402 -20.21 -53.06 0.05
CA LYS A 402 -18.79 -53.17 -0.31
C LYS A 402 -17.88 -52.70 0.84
N GLY A 403 -16.89 -53.52 1.18
CA GLY A 403 -15.94 -53.25 2.27
C GLY A 403 -16.53 -53.47 3.68
N THR A 404 -17.48 -54.40 3.83
CA THR A 404 -18.08 -54.75 5.14
C THR A 404 -17.84 -56.20 5.56
N GLU A 405 -16.82 -56.87 5.01
CA GLU A 405 -16.46 -58.24 5.37
C GLU A 405 -16.14 -58.42 6.86
N ASP A 406 -15.66 -57.37 7.53
CA ASP A 406 -15.34 -57.33 8.96
C ASP A 406 -16.58 -57.40 9.86
N LYS A 407 -17.76 -57.10 9.31
CA LYS A 407 -19.07 -57.14 10.01
C LYS A 407 -19.78 -58.48 9.80
N ILE A 408 -19.21 -59.40 9.01
CA ILE A 408 -19.80 -60.72 8.78
C ILE A 408 -19.63 -61.59 10.03
N SER A 409 -20.74 -62.14 10.50
CA SER A 409 -20.85 -62.94 11.71
C SER A 409 -22.01 -63.92 11.60
N PRO A 410 -22.13 -64.93 12.49
CA PRO A 410 -23.26 -65.87 12.48
C PRO A 410 -24.64 -65.20 12.58
N GLN A 411 -24.73 -63.97 13.09
CA GLN A 411 -25.95 -63.17 13.22
C GLN A 411 -26.13 -62.14 12.09
N ASN A 412 -25.10 -61.87 11.29
CA ASN A 412 -25.13 -60.93 10.18
C ASN A 412 -24.27 -61.47 9.03
N MET A 413 -24.92 -62.10 8.05
CA MET A 413 -24.25 -62.63 6.85
C MET A 413 -24.33 -61.66 5.65
N GLY A 414 -24.69 -60.40 5.87
CA GLY A 414 -24.90 -59.41 4.81
C GLY A 414 -26.36 -59.30 4.35
N LEU A 415 -26.56 -58.96 3.07
CA LEU A 415 -27.89 -58.82 2.49
C LEU A 415 -28.55 -60.18 2.28
N ASP A 416 -27.79 -61.12 1.70
CA ASP A 416 -28.13 -62.52 1.42
C ASP A 416 -26.83 -63.33 1.32
N ALA A 417 -26.82 -64.58 1.77
CA ALA A 417 -25.63 -65.44 1.79
C ALA A 417 -25.99 -66.91 1.89
N ASN A 418 -25.25 -67.75 1.15
CA ASN A 418 -25.52 -69.18 1.05
C ASN A 418 -24.20 -70.00 0.91
N LEU A 419 -24.32 -71.32 1.05
CA LEU A 419 -23.23 -72.29 0.92
C LEU A 419 -23.33 -73.01 -0.43
N VAL A 420 -22.21 -73.18 -1.12
CA VAL A 420 -22.02 -74.20 -2.16
C VAL A 420 -21.11 -75.27 -1.58
N ASN A 421 -21.57 -76.52 -1.55
CA ASN A 421 -20.78 -77.66 -1.11
C ASN A 421 -19.76 -78.03 -2.19
N LYS A 422 -18.61 -78.58 -1.80
CA LYS A 422 -17.53 -78.94 -2.72
C LYS A 422 -17.95 -79.87 -3.87
N GLY A 423 -18.95 -80.72 -3.66
CA GLY A 423 -19.49 -81.61 -4.71
C GLY A 423 -20.35 -80.92 -5.77
N GLU A 424 -20.75 -79.66 -5.55
CA GLU A 424 -21.56 -78.84 -6.47
C GLU A 424 -20.68 -77.94 -7.35
N ILE A 425 -19.36 -77.97 -7.16
CA ILE A 425 -18.37 -77.18 -7.90
C ILE A 425 -17.73 -78.07 -8.97
N VAL A 426 -18.01 -77.80 -10.24
CA VAL A 426 -17.54 -78.58 -11.40
C VAL A 426 -16.39 -77.84 -12.07
N ASP A 427 -15.25 -78.51 -12.27
CA ASP A 427 -14.02 -77.95 -12.88
C ASP A 427 -13.55 -76.62 -12.26
N GLY A 428 -13.82 -76.44 -10.96
CA GLY A 428 -13.50 -75.22 -10.21
C GLY A 428 -14.44 -74.05 -10.52
N ALA A 429 -15.66 -74.31 -10.99
CA ALA A 429 -16.69 -73.31 -11.28
C ALA A 429 -18.08 -73.69 -10.75
N VAL A 430 -18.91 -72.68 -10.51
CA VAL A 430 -20.34 -72.79 -10.12
C VAL A 430 -21.07 -71.48 -10.43
N SER A 431 -22.34 -71.54 -10.81
CA SER A 431 -23.22 -70.37 -10.93
C SER A 431 -24.21 -70.34 -9.78
N VAL A 432 -24.31 -69.20 -9.09
CA VAL A 432 -25.12 -69.04 -7.87
C VAL A 432 -26.10 -67.87 -7.96
N LYS A 433 -27.12 -67.84 -7.10
CA LYS A 433 -28.10 -66.74 -7.02
C LYS A 433 -28.09 -66.05 -5.66
N LEU A 434 -28.28 -64.73 -5.68
CA LEU A 434 -28.36 -63.84 -4.52
C LEU A 434 -29.50 -62.83 -4.70
N SER A 435 -30.04 -62.34 -3.59
CA SER A 435 -31.13 -61.37 -3.54
C SER A 435 -30.78 -60.14 -2.68
N GLY A 436 -31.03 -58.95 -3.23
CA GLY A 436 -30.92 -57.68 -2.49
C GLY A 436 -32.30 -57.10 -2.27
N ALA A 437 -32.90 -57.34 -1.10
CA ALA A 437 -34.23 -56.78 -0.79
C ALA A 437 -34.19 -55.25 -0.72
N ALA A 438 -35.19 -54.56 -1.27
CA ALA A 438 -35.24 -53.10 -1.35
C ALA A 438 -35.10 -52.40 0.01
N THR A 439 -35.56 -53.03 1.10
CA THR A 439 -35.44 -52.52 2.47
C THR A 439 -34.03 -52.61 3.07
N LYS A 440 -33.13 -53.41 2.48
CA LYS A 440 -31.71 -53.52 2.85
C LYS A 440 -30.79 -52.78 1.87
N LEU A 441 -31.31 -52.37 0.71
CA LEU A 441 -30.57 -51.62 -0.29
C LEU A 441 -30.65 -50.11 -0.05
N ASP A 442 -29.62 -49.43 -0.53
CA ASP A 442 -29.48 -47.98 -0.60
C ASP A 442 -28.74 -47.68 -1.91
N ARG A 443 -29.34 -46.83 -2.76
CA ARG A 443 -28.82 -46.41 -4.08
C ARG A 443 -27.46 -45.72 -3.99
N LYS A 444 -27.09 -45.19 -2.81
CA LYS A 444 -25.82 -44.48 -2.59
C LYS A 444 -24.66 -45.39 -2.17
N LYS A 445 -24.93 -46.68 -1.99
CA LYS A 445 -23.95 -47.67 -1.55
C LYS A 445 -23.59 -48.61 -2.70
N ASN A 446 -22.34 -49.07 -2.70
CA ASN A 446 -21.88 -50.11 -3.60
C ASN A 446 -22.04 -51.48 -2.93
N TYR A 447 -22.26 -52.51 -3.72
CA TYR A 447 -22.42 -53.90 -3.25
C TYR A 447 -21.44 -54.80 -3.97
N GLU A 448 -20.98 -55.84 -3.29
CA GLU A 448 -20.08 -56.84 -3.85
C GLU A 448 -20.57 -58.26 -3.53
N VAL A 449 -20.19 -59.21 -4.38
CA VAL A 449 -20.27 -60.64 -4.07
C VAL A 449 -18.93 -61.06 -3.46
N LEU A 450 -18.94 -61.42 -2.19
CA LEU A 450 -17.77 -61.95 -1.47
C LEU A 450 -17.81 -63.48 -1.47
N VAL A 451 -16.68 -64.13 -1.77
CA VAL A 451 -16.55 -65.60 -1.77
C VAL A 451 -15.39 -66.03 -0.87
N TRP A 452 -15.65 -66.96 0.06
CA TRP A 452 -14.65 -67.47 1.01
C TRP A 452 -14.82 -68.96 1.31
N ARG A 453 -13.81 -69.59 1.92
CA ARG A 453 -13.86 -71.01 2.30
C ARG A 453 -15.02 -71.31 3.26
N ALA A 454 -15.77 -72.38 2.99
CA ALA A 454 -16.84 -72.85 3.87
C ALA A 454 -16.35 -73.12 5.30
N HIS A 455 -17.26 -73.01 6.27
CA HIS A 455 -17.04 -73.16 7.72
C HIS A 455 -15.93 -72.29 8.34
N ASN A 456 -15.53 -71.21 7.65
CA ASN A 456 -14.62 -70.19 8.16
C ASN A 456 -15.33 -68.83 8.15
N MET A 457 -14.84 -67.86 8.93
CA MET A 457 -15.21 -66.46 8.78
C MET A 457 -14.38 -65.81 7.66
N PRO A 458 -14.90 -64.79 6.94
CA PRO A 458 -14.14 -64.09 5.91
C PRO A 458 -13.00 -63.26 6.54
N THR A 459 -11.78 -63.54 6.08
CA THR A 459 -10.53 -62.87 6.47
C THR A 459 -9.62 -62.82 5.24
N ALA A 460 -8.54 -62.04 5.30
CA ALA A 460 -7.54 -62.00 4.23
C ALA A 460 -6.94 -63.37 3.84
N GLN A 461 -7.04 -64.39 4.71
CA GLN A 461 -6.54 -65.75 4.46
C GLN A 461 -7.61 -66.72 3.92
N THR A 462 -8.89 -66.44 4.20
CA THR A 462 -10.02 -67.34 3.91
C THR A 462 -10.89 -66.87 2.75
N ILE A 463 -10.87 -65.56 2.44
CA ILE A 463 -11.48 -64.98 1.24
C ILE A 463 -10.72 -65.50 0.01
N LEU A 464 -11.48 -65.99 -0.97
CA LEU A 464 -10.96 -66.57 -2.21
C LEU A 464 -11.09 -65.58 -3.39
N GLY A 465 -12.11 -64.72 -3.36
CA GLY A 465 -12.35 -63.67 -4.33
C GLY A 465 -13.49 -62.73 -3.91
N ARG A 466 -13.58 -61.59 -4.59
CA ARG A 466 -14.69 -60.62 -4.51
C ARG A 466 -14.94 -59.99 -5.88
N ALA A 467 -16.16 -59.54 -6.15
CA ALA A 467 -16.47 -58.76 -7.35
C ALA A 467 -17.66 -57.81 -7.13
N ASP A 468 -17.56 -56.60 -7.69
CA ASP A 468 -18.58 -55.56 -7.58
C ASP A 468 -19.84 -55.90 -8.36
N VAL A 469 -21.01 -55.75 -7.72
CA VAL A 469 -22.31 -55.87 -8.38
C VAL A 469 -22.65 -54.55 -9.06
N GLN A 470 -22.65 -54.55 -10.39
CA GLN A 470 -23.06 -53.38 -11.17
C GLN A 470 -24.59 -53.33 -11.28
N ILE A 471 -25.22 -52.50 -10.45
CA ILE A 471 -26.64 -52.14 -10.56
C ILE A 471 -26.73 -50.84 -11.35
N SER A 472 -27.33 -50.89 -12.55
CA SER A 472 -27.47 -49.71 -13.42
C SER A 472 -28.52 -48.73 -12.90
N GLU A 473 -28.43 -47.46 -13.30
CA GLU A 473 -29.42 -46.43 -12.96
C GLU A 473 -30.86 -46.86 -13.32
N ALA A 474 -31.06 -47.48 -14.49
CA ALA A 474 -32.37 -47.99 -14.90
C ALA A 474 -32.90 -49.14 -14.01
N GLN A 475 -32.00 -49.92 -13.40
CA GLN A 475 -32.36 -50.95 -12.41
C GLN A 475 -32.62 -50.33 -11.03
N TRP A 476 -31.84 -49.32 -10.62
CA TRP A 476 -32.14 -48.54 -9.42
C TRP A 476 -33.48 -47.82 -9.51
N ASP A 477 -33.85 -47.33 -10.70
CA ASP A 477 -35.15 -46.72 -10.99
C ASP A 477 -36.30 -47.73 -10.90
N GLN A 478 -36.04 -49.01 -11.19
CA GLN A 478 -37.02 -50.09 -10.99
C GLN A 478 -37.19 -50.49 -9.51
N VAL A 479 -36.17 -50.27 -8.67
CA VAL A 479 -36.22 -50.57 -7.22
C VAL A 479 -36.80 -49.41 -6.40
N PHE A 480 -36.35 -48.18 -6.66
CA PHE A 480 -36.67 -47.01 -5.84
C PHE A 480 -37.45 -45.91 -6.59
N GLY A 481 -37.75 -46.11 -7.87
CA GLY A 481 -38.22 -45.05 -8.77
C GLY A 481 -37.08 -44.15 -9.26
N PRO A 482 -37.30 -43.40 -10.36
CA PRO A 482 -36.30 -42.48 -10.88
C PRO A 482 -35.89 -41.42 -9.86
N GLU A 483 -34.58 -41.25 -9.65
CA GLU A 483 -34.04 -40.17 -8.82
C GLU A 483 -34.20 -38.84 -9.55
N VAL A 484 -35.38 -38.24 -9.37
CA VAL A 484 -35.65 -36.88 -9.84
C VAL A 484 -34.88 -35.92 -8.94
N THR A 485 -33.72 -35.47 -9.42
CA THR A 485 -32.97 -34.41 -8.74
C THR A 485 -33.86 -33.16 -8.73
N PRO A 486 -34.07 -32.51 -7.57
CA PRO A 486 -34.78 -31.24 -7.53
C PRO A 486 -34.06 -30.25 -8.44
N GLU A 487 -34.81 -29.58 -9.28
CA GLU A 487 -34.29 -28.58 -10.19
C GLU A 487 -35.25 -27.39 -10.26
N GLY A 488 -34.83 -26.34 -10.93
CA GLY A 488 -35.71 -25.22 -11.19
C GLY A 488 -35.04 -24.09 -11.92
N LYS A 489 -35.85 -23.08 -12.23
CA LYS A 489 -35.40 -21.80 -12.79
C LYS A 489 -36.13 -20.66 -12.10
N ALA A 490 -35.40 -19.59 -11.83
CA ALA A 490 -35.94 -18.36 -11.27
C ALA A 490 -35.84 -17.25 -12.32
N LEU A 491 -36.97 -16.60 -12.60
CA LEU A 491 -37.06 -15.52 -13.58
C LEU A 491 -37.75 -14.32 -12.94
N VAL A 492 -37.27 -13.12 -13.27
CA VAL A 492 -38.04 -11.89 -13.02
C VAL A 492 -39.27 -11.94 -13.92
N ASN A 493 -40.45 -12.04 -13.32
CA ASN A 493 -41.74 -12.06 -13.99
C ASN A 493 -42.27 -10.63 -14.25
N ALA A 494 -42.06 -9.74 -13.29
CA ALA A 494 -42.32 -8.31 -13.44
C ALA A 494 -41.33 -7.49 -12.63
N ALA A 495 -41.01 -6.29 -13.11
CA ALA A 495 -40.22 -5.29 -12.41
C ALA A 495 -41.01 -3.99 -12.42
N THR A 496 -41.25 -3.40 -11.25
CA THR A 496 -41.99 -2.14 -11.08
C THR A 496 -41.37 -1.30 -9.96
N PRO A 497 -41.69 -0.01 -9.82
CA PRO A 497 -41.17 0.82 -8.73
C PRO A 497 -41.51 0.30 -7.32
N ALA A 498 -42.46 -0.63 -7.18
CA ALA A 498 -42.76 -1.30 -5.92
C ALA A 498 -41.75 -2.42 -5.60
N GLY A 499 -41.07 -3.00 -6.59
CA GLY A 499 -40.12 -4.09 -6.44
C GLY A 499 -40.08 -5.08 -7.61
N LEU A 500 -39.44 -6.23 -7.37
CA LEU A 500 -39.41 -7.37 -8.30
C LEU A 500 -40.51 -8.37 -7.94
N SER A 501 -41.17 -8.93 -8.95
CA SER A 501 -41.96 -10.15 -8.87
C SER A 501 -41.16 -11.28 -9.53
N ILE A 502 -40.92 -12.37 -8.81
CA ILE A 502 -40.12 -13.51 -9.23
C ILE A 502 -41.04 -14.71 -9.42
N ASN A 503 -40.92 -15.39 -10.57
CA ASN A 503 -41.46 -16.73 -10.76
C ASN A 503 -40.34 -17.75 -10.57
N ALA A 504 -40.50 -18.64 -9.60
CA ALA A 504 -39.75 -19.88 -9.49
C ALA A 504 -40.57 -21.02 -10.10
N GLU A 505 -40.03 -21.69 -11.11
CA GLU A 505 -40.55 -22.97 -11.57
C GLU A 505 -39.65 -24.07 -10.99
N LEU A 506 -40.23 -25.02 -10.29
CA LEU A 506 -39.57 -26.12 -9.60
C LEU A 506 -40.05 -27.47 -10.15
N SER A 507 -39.15 -28.43 -10.28
CA SER A 507 -39.43 -29.83 -10.62
C SER A 507 -38.58 -30.78 -9.76
N GLY A 508 -38.97 -32.06 -9.69
CA GLY A 508 -38.27 -33.08 -8.88
C GLY A 508 -38.59 -33.08 -7.37
N PHE A 509 -39.54 -32.26 -6.92
CA PHE A 509 -39.93 -32.18 -5.51
C PHE A 509 -41.07 -33.17 -5.19
N ARG A 510 -40.76 -34.46 -5.04
CA ARG A 510 -41.76 -35.48 -4.72
C ARG A 510 -42.43 -35.27 -3.34
N PRO A 511 -43.75 -35.44 -3.20
CA PRO A 511 -44.47 -35.28 -1.93
C PRO A 511 -43.93 -36.16 -0.79
N GLU A 512 -43.56 -37.40 -1.10
CA GLU A 512 -43.00 -38.38 -0.15
C GLU A 512 -41.65 -37.96 0.48
N LYS A 513 -40.88 -37.09 -0.21
CA LYS A 513 -39.58 -36.58 0.27
C LYS A 513 -39.67 -35.15 0.83
N TYR A 514 -40.63 -34.36 0.35
CA TYR A 514 -40.79 -32.93 0.67
C TYR A 514 -42.18 -32.60 1.28
N GLY A 515 -42.85 -33.56 1.90
CA GLY A 515 -44.22 -33.41 2.42
C GLY A 515 -44.41 -32.40 3.56
N ALA A 516 -43.32 -31.90 4.14
CA ALA A 516 -43.34 -30.76 5.07
C ALA A 516 -43.28 -29.39 4.35
N GLY A 517 -43.14 -29.39 3.02
CA GLY A 517 -42.96 -28.20 2.19
C GLY A 517 -41.52 -27.70 2.10
N VAL A 518 -41.35 -26.61 1.35
CA VAL A 518 -40.10 -25.84 1.23
C VAL A 518 -40.33 -24.34 1.38
N GLN A 519 -39.28 -23.63 1.70
CA GLN A 519 -39.23 -22.18 1.76
C GLN A 519 -38.40 -21.65 0.58
N LEU A 520 -38.80 -20.52 0.03
CA LEU A 520 -38.11 -19.81 -1.04
C LEU A 520 -37.85 -18.36 -0.61
N GLY A 521 -36.79 -17.77 -1.15
CA GLY A 521 -36.50 -16.34 -1.02
C GLY A 521 -35.25 -15.95 -1.79
N VAL A 522 -34.98 -14.66 -1.92
CA VAL A 522 -33.81 -14.15 -2.63
C VAL A 522 -32.67 -13.81 -1.67
N ILE A 523 -31.45 -14.15 -2.08
CA ILE A 523 -30.21 -13.92 -1.34
C ILE A 523 -29.18 -13.22 -2.23
N GLU A 524 -28.19 -12.59 -1.62
CA GLU A 524 -27.02 -12.08 -2.34
C GLU A 524 -26.20 -13.25 -2.91
N ALA A 525 -25.76 -13.14 -4.17
CA ALA A 525 -25.14 -14.23 -4.89
C ALA A 525 -23.86 -14.73 -4.19
N GLY A 526 -23.72 -16.04 -4.04
CA GLY A 526 -22.60 -16.68 -3.34
C GLY A 526 -22.76 -16.77 -1.81
N THR A 527 -23.79 -16.19 -1.20
CA THR A 527 -24.00 -16.23 0.27
C THR A 527 -24.74 -17.47 0.78
N ALA A 528 -25.19 -18.37 -0.09
CA ALA A 528 -26.13 -19.46 0.25
C ALA A 528 -25.72 -20.32 1.46
N ALA A 529 -24.43 -20.61 1.62
CA ALA A 529 -23.92 -21.44 2.72
C ALA A 529 -23.91 -20.72 4.09
N THR A 530 -23.89 -19.39 4.09
CA THR A 530 -23.65 -18.54 5.28
C THR A 530 -24.73 -17.49 5.54
N VAL A 531 -25.77 -17.44 4.72
CA VAL A 531 -26.82 -16.40 4.78
C VAL A 531 -27.63 -16.51 6.07
N ALA A 532 -27.68 -15.42 6.83
CA ALA A 532 -28.55 -15.31 7.98
C ALA A 532 -30.03 -15.26 7.53
N GLU A 533 -30.92 -15.90 8.27
CA GLU A 533 -32.35 -15.97 7.93
C GLU A 533 -33.01 -14.57 7.74
N SER A 534 -32.55 -13.57 8.50
CA SER A 534 -33.00 -12.18 8.39
C SER A 534 -32.50 -11.43 7.15
N ALA A 535 -31.54 -11.98 6.41
CA ALA A 535 -31.00 -11.42 5.17
C ALA A 535 -31.65 -12.01 3.91
N VAL A 536 -32.59 -12.95 4.06
CA VAL A 536 -33.34 -13.52 2.93
C VAL A 536 -34.53 -12.63 2.58
N LEU A 537 -34.58 -12.17 1.34
CA LEU A 537 -35.53 -11.19 0.81
C LEU A 537 -36.77 -11.88 0.23
N GLY A 538 -37.94 -11.23 0.32
CA GLY A 538 -39.19 -11.68 -0.33
C GLY A 538 -39.62 -13.12 0.00
N ARG A 539 -39.42 -13.58 1.24
CA ARG A 539 -39.64 -14.98 1.65
C ARG A 539 -41.07 -15.47 1.35
N THR A 540 -41.20 -16.71 0.86
CA THR A 540 -42.50 -17.39 0.67
C THR A 540 -42.37 -18.90 0.94
N ALA A 541 -43.50 -19.55 1.25
CA ALA A 541 -43.58 -20.99 1.47
C ALA A 541 -44.30 -21.71 0.32
N VAL A 542 -43.89 -22.95 0.06
CA VAL A 542 -44.62 -23.97 -0.68
C VAL A 542 -44.93 -25.08 0.32
N GLU A 543 -46.19 -25.21 0.72
CA GLU A 543 -46.61 -26.09 1.82
C GLU A 543 -46.69 -27.56 1.40
N SER A 544 -47.02 -27.81 0.14
CA SER A 544 -47.04 -29.14 -0.48
C SER A 544 -46.71 -29.07 -1.97
N PHE A 545 -46.36 -30.21 -2.55
CA PHE A 545 -46.15 -30.36 -4.00
C PHE A 545 -47.21 -31.29 -4.60
N PRO A 546 -47.58 -31.12 -5.88
CA PRO A 546 -48.39 -32.11 -6.60
C PRO A 546 -47.62 -33.43 -6.79
N ASP A 547 -48.34 -34.52 -7.09
CA ASP A 547 -47.74 -35.84 -7.36
C ASP A 547 -46.78 -35.85 -8.56
N THR A 548 -46.93 -34.89 -9.48
CA THR A 548 -46.01 -34.62 -10.60
C THR A 548 -44.66 -34.03 -10.16
N GLY A 549 -44.48 -33.75 -8.86
CA GLY A 549 -43.28 -33.17 -8.27
C GLY A 549 -42.90 -31.78 -8.79
N SER A 550 -43.82 -31.11 -9.48
CA SER A 550 -43.55 -29.88 -10.25
C SER A 550 -44.55 -28.77 -9.92
N LEU A 551 -44.07 -27.55 -9.71
CA LEU A 551 -44.87 -26.40 -9.28
C LEU A 551 -44.29 -25.08 -9.81
N LYS A 552 -45.15 -24.11 -10.09
CA LYS A 552 -44.76 -22.70 -10.28
C LYS A 552 -45.19 -21.87 -9.08
N LYS A 553 -44.28 -21.08 -8.51
CA LYS A 553 -44.54 -20.20 -7.37
C LYS A 553 -44.07 -18.78 -7.67
N SER A 554 -44.99 -17.83 -7.55
CA SER A 554 -44.69 -16.40 -7.66
C SER A 554 -44.52 -15.78 -6.27
N PHE A 555 -43.55 -14.88 -6.11
CA PHE A 555 -43.38 -14.07 -4.90
C PHE A 555 -42.74 -12.72 -5.24
N SER A 556 -42.83 -11.75 -4.32
CA SER A 556 -42.39 -10.37 -4.56
C SER A 556 -41.37 -9.89 -3.54
N ILE A 557 -40.43 -9.08 -3.99
CA ILE A 557 -39.36 -8.47 -3.18
C ILE A 557 -39.53 -6.95 -3.26
N PRO A 558 -39.83 -6.24 -2.16
CA PRO A 558 -39.97 -4.79 -2.16
C PRO A 558 -38.70 -4.07 -2.63
N ALA A 559 -38.86 -2.98 -3.39
CA ALA A 559 -37.73 -2.19 -3.91
C ALA A 559 -36.75 -1.74 -2.82
N ALA A 560 -37.25 -1.44 -1.60
CA ALA A 560 -36.44 -1.03 -0.45
C ALA A 560 -35.52 -2.15 0.12
N GLN A 561 -35.70 -3.40 -0.29
CA GLN A 561 -34.84 -4.53 0.07
C GLN A 561 -33.77 -4.82 -0.99
N LEU A 562 -33.88 -4.22 -2.18
CA LEU A 562 -33.02 -4.46 -3.32
C LEU A 562 -31.92 -3.40 -3.42
N ASP A 563 -30.79 -3.80 -4.00
CA ASP A 563 -29.63 -2.95 -4.26
C ASP A 563 -29.11 -3.26 -5.67
N ARG A 564 -29.12 -2.25 -6.56
CA ARG A 564 -28.70 -2.38 -7.95
C ARG A 564 -27.22 -2.75 -8.12
N ALA A 565 -26.38 -2.50 -7.10
CA ALA A 565 -24.98 -2.90 -7.11
C ALA A 565 -24.76 -4.40 -6.85
N LYS A 566 -25.79 -5.10 -6.34
CA LYS A 566 -25.69 -6.51 -5.92
C LYS A 566 -26.22 -7.48 -6.97
N LYS A 567 -25.64 -8.68 -6.97
CA LYS A 567 -26.14 -9.84 -7.72
C LYS A 567 -26.96 -10.71 -6.77
N TYR A 568 -27.99 -11.36 -7.30
CA TYR A 568 -28.97 -12.10 -6.52
C TYR A 568 -29.18 -13.53 -7.04
N GLN A 569 -29.59 -14.42 -6.16
CA GLN A 569 -29.99 -15.80 -6.45
C GLN A 569 -31.26 -16.13 -5.67
N VAL A 570 -32.10 -17.06 -6.15
CA VAL A 570 -33.19 -17.62 -5.36
C VAL A 570 -32.68 -18.84 -4.60
N LEU A 571 -32.82 -18.83 -3.28
CA LEU A 571 -32.56 -19.97 -2.42
C LEU A 571 -33.87 -20.74 -2.18
N VAL A 572 -33.81 -22.07 -2.30
CA VAL A 572 -34.87 -23.00 -1.87
C VAL A 572 -34.32 -23.87 -0.76
N TRP A 573 -35.01 -23.97 0.38
CA TRP A 573 -34.55 -24.75 1.54
C TRP A 573 -35.72 -25.46 2.24
N LYS A 574 -35.41 -26.46 3.08
CA LYS A 574 -36.42 -27.27 3.78
C LYS A 574 -37.28 -26.42 4.72
N ALA A 575 -38.60 -26.58 4.67
CA ALA A 575 -39.51 -25.90 5.59
C ALA A 575 -39.22 -26.26 7.06
N GLY A 576 -39.45 -25.30 7.97
CA GLY A 576 -39.13 -25.42 9.40
C GLY A 576 -37.64 -25.32 9.75
N ALA A 577 -36.73 -25.30 8.77
CA ALA A 577 -35.29 -25.14 8.98
C ALA A 577 -34.81 -23.71 8.66
N LYS A 578 -33.69 -23.34 9.25
CA LYS A 578 -32.94 -22.12 8.88
C LYS A 578 -32.12 -22.38 7.61
N PRO A 579 -31.95 -21.39 6.71
CA PRO A 579 -31.08 -21.52 5.54
C PRO A 579 -29.63 -21.78 5.96
N GLY A 580 -28.92 -22.57 5.17
CA GLY A 580 -27.54 -23.02 5.42
C GLY A 580 -27.28 -24.40 4.81
N SER A 581 -26.00 -24.80 4.75
CA SER A 581 -25.53 -25.95 3.94
C SER A 581 -26.24 -27.29 4.20
N ALA A 582 -26.80 -27.51 5.38
CA ALA A 582 -27.52 -28.74 5.74
C ALA A 582 -29.03 -28.72 5.42
N ALA A 583 -29.61 -27.55 5.11
CA ALA A 583 -31.05 -27.35 4.88
C ALA A 583 -31.39 -26.83 3.47
N ASN A 584 -30.41 -26.22 2.80
CA ASN A 584 -30.55 -25.74 1.43
C ASN A 584 -30.75 -26.90 0.45
N ILE A 585 -31.66 -26.71 -0.51
CA ILE A 585 -32.02 -27.71 -1.53
C ILE A 585 -31.58 -27.22 -2.91
N LEU A 586 -31.87 -25.95 -3.26
CA LEU A 586 -31.45 -25.34 -4.54
C LEU A 586 -30.96 -23.91 -4.38
N VAL A 587 -30.01 -23.52 -5.23
CA VAL A 587 -29.60 -22.14 -5.46
C VAL A 587 -29.78 -21.84 -6.94
N LEU A 588 -30.86 -21.13 -7.27
CA LEU A 588 -31.22 -20.82 -8.66
C LEU A 588 -30.61 -19.48 -9.07
N PRO A 589 -29.89 -19.40 -10.21
CA PRO A 589 -29.48 -18.12 -10.78
C PRO A 589 -30.69 -17.22 -11.01
N LEU A 590 -30.58 -15.93 -10.66
CA LEU A 590 -31.61 -14.93 -10.94
C LEU A 590 -31.02 -13.79 -11.78
N ALA A 591 -31.30 -13.84 -13.09
CA ALA A 591 -30.88 -12.78 -14.01
C ALA A 591 -31.81 -11.56 -13.89
N ILE A 592 -31.27 -10.46 -13.37
CA ILE A 592 -31.94 -9.16 -13.30
C ILE A 592 -31.23 -8.26 -14.33
N SER A 593 -31.91 -7.98 -15.44
CA SER A 593 -31.37 -7.18 -16.54
C SER A 593 -31.23 -5.70 -16.14
N ALA A 594 -30.49 -4.94 -16.95
CA ALA A 594 -30.50 -3.48 -16.85
C ALA A 594 -31.93 -2.93 -16.90
N SER A 595 -32.76 -3.38 -17.85
CA SER A 595 -34.16 -2.96 -17.97
C SER A 595 -35.04 -3.34 -16.77
N HIS A 596 -34.79 -4.47 -16.08
CA HIS A 596 -35.48 -4.78 -14.82
C HIS A 596 -35.05 -3.81 -13.72
N TRP A 597 -33.76 -3.50 -13.63
CA TRP A 597 -33.26 -2.49 -12.71
C TRP A 597 -33.77 -1.09 -13.04
N ASP A 598 -33.92 -0.73 -14.31
CA ASP A 598 -34.54 0.52 -14.79
C ASP A 598 -36.08 0.52 -14.71
N SER A 599 -36.70 -0.56 -14.21
CA SER A 599 -38.12 -0.59 -13.87
C SER A 599 -38.37 -0.62 -12.36
N VAL A 600 -37.44 -1.16 -11.56
CA VAL A 600 -37.47 -1.12 -10.08
C VAL A 600 -36.87 0.17 -9.53
N PHE A 601 -35.72 0.55 -10.08
CA PHE A 601 -35.04 1.82 -9.88
C PHE A 601 -35.04 2.55 -11.22
N PRO A 602 -36.21 3.00 -11.70
CA PRO A 602 -36.26 3.77 -12.92
C PRO A 602 -35.26 4.90 -12.83
N ALA A 603 -34.49 5.06 -13.90
CA ALA A 603 -33.84 6.34 -14.17
C ALA A 603 -34.91 7.39 -13.94
N VAL A 604 -34.68 8.28 -12.98
CA VAL A 604 -35.60 9.35 -12.65
C VAL A 604 -35.91 10.01 -13.98
N VAL A 605 -37.15 9.83 -14.48
CA VAL A 605 -37.70 10.56 -15.64
C VAL A 605 -37.20 11.96 -15.47
N GLU A 606 -36.48 12.56 -16.43
CA GLU A 606 -35.86 13.88 -16.22
C GLU A 606 -36.93 14.84 -15.72
N THR A 607 -36.97 14.99 -14.41
CA THR A 607 -38.03 15.71 -13.77
C THR A 607 -37.66 17.14 -14.05
N THR A 608 -38.56 17.85 -14.73
CA THR A 608 -38.49 19.31 -14.80
C THR A 608 -38.40 19.91 -13.40
N GLU A 609 -38.86 19.18 -12.37
CA GLU A 609 -38.57 19.40 -10.95
C GLU A 609 -37.08 19.70 -10.69
N GLY A 610 -36.85 20.93 -10.27
CA GLY A 610 -35.58 21.48 -9.88
C GLY A 610 -34.97 20.74 -8.71
N SER A 611 -33.65 20.73 -8.68
CA SER A 611 -32.86 20.05 -7.65
C SER A 611 -31.48 20.67 -7.56
N PHE A 612 -30.82 20.53 -6.42
CA PHE A 612 -29.43 20.88 -6.20
C PHE A 612 -28.67 19.62 -5.80
N SER A 613 -27.61 19.29 -6.52
CA SER A 613 -26.81 18.08 -6.32
C SER A 613 -25.34 18.43 -6.07
N TRP A 614 -24.80 18.04 -4.93
CA TRP A 614 -23.42 18.33 -4.54
C TRP A 614 -22.83 17.24 -3.64
N GLY A 615 -21.58 16.85 -3.90
CA GLY A 615 -20.84 15.89 -3.06
C GLY A 615 -20.18 16.52 -1.81
N VAL A 616 -20.21 17.85 -1.69
CA VAL A 616 -19.33 18.61 -0.78
C VAL A 616 -17.86 18.45 -1.19
N ARG A 617 -17.17 17.43 -0.68
CA ARG A 617 -15.78 17.11 -1.03
C ARG A 617 -15.49 15.64 -0.75
N LYS A 618 -15.01 14.87 -1.75
CA LYS A 618 -14.68 13.44 -1.59
C LYS A 618 -13.73 13.18 -0.41
N ALA A 619 -12.69 13.99 -0.26
CA ALA A 619 -11.74 13.86 0.85
C ALA A 619 -12.39 14.08 2.23
N PHE A 620 -13.35 15.00 2.34
CA PHE A 620 -14.10 15.24 3.57
C PHE A 620 -15.03 14.07 3.90
N ARG A 621 -15.77 13.55 2.92
CA ARG A 621 -16.61 12.34 3.11
C ARG A 621 -15.78 11.15 3.58
N ASN A 622 -14.65 10.89 2.91
CA ASN A 622 -13.71 9.82 3.26
C ASN A 622 -13.09 10.01 4.66
N TYR A 623 -12.89 11.25 5.10
CA TYR A 623 -12.43 11.54 6.47
C TYR A 623 -13.53 11.23 7.50
N VAL A 624 -14.78 11.67 7.23
CA VAL A 624 -15.94 11.43 8.10
C VAL A 624 -16.19 9.94 8.31
N THR A 625 -16.24 9.15 7.24
CA THR A 625 -16.49 7.68 7.34
C THR A 625 -15.22 6.86 7.59
N GLY A 626 -14.04 7.49 7.48
CA GLY A 626 -12.75 6.84 7.59
C GLY A 626 -12.28 6.55 9.02
N PRO A 627 -11.08 5.94 9.18
CA PRO A 627 -10.58 5.45 10.45
C PRO A 627 -10.25 6.55 11.47
N ILE A 628 -10.15 7.81 11.02
CA ILE A 628 -9.82 8.99 11.84
C ILE A 628 -11.06 9.49 12.58
N ALA A 629 -12.11 9.91 11.85
CA ALA A 629 -13.33 10.43 12.48
C ALA A 629 -14.33 9.34 12.91
N ARG A 630 -14.23 8.12 12.35
CA ARG A 630 -15.07 6.94 12.66
C ARG A 630 -16.57 7.26 12.70
N GLY A 631 -16.95 8.13 11.78
CA GLY A 631 -18.23 8.80 11.75
C GLY A 631 -19.27 8.14 10.87
N LYS A 632 -20.37 8.86 10.69
CA LYS A 632 -21.46 8.47 9.80
C LYS A 632 -22.01 9.70 9.11
N ILE A 633 -22.29 9.56 7.82
CA ILE A 633 -23.10 10.52 7.07
C ILE A 633 -24.53 9.97 7.02
N THR A 634 -25.51 10.79 7.35
CA THR A 634 -26.94 10.43 7.27
C THR A 634 -27.68 11.45 6.42
N VAL A 635 -28.51 10.96 5.51
CA VAL A 635 -29.36 11.79 4.64
C VAL A 635 -30.81 11.63 5.07
N GLN A 636 -31.51 12.75 5.22
CA GLN A 636 -32.92 12.80 5.60
C GLN A 636 -33.74 13.40 4.47
N LYS A 637 -34.85 12.73 4.16
CA LYS A 637 -35.81 13.12 3.11
C LYS A 637 -36.29 14.57 3.35
N PRO A 638 -36.53 15.34 2.28
CA PRO A 638 -36.56 14.92 0.88
C PRO A 638 -35.20 14.86 0.16
N ALA A 639 -34.08 15.10 0.85
CA ALA A 639 -32.76 14.84 0.26
C ALA A 639 -32.49 13.34 0.06
N THR A 640 -31.67 13.01 -0.93
CA THR A 640 -31.27 11.64 -1.30
C THR A 640 -29.78 11.56 -1.67
N GLY A 641 -29.26 10.34 -1.85
CA GLY A 641 -27.90 10.07 -2.31
C GLY A 641 -26.92 9.57 -1.22
N THR A 642 -25.75 9.10 -1.65
CA THR A 642 -24.68 8.55 -0.80
C THR A 642 -23.38 9.34 -0.93
N ASP A 643 -22.93 9.54 -2.17
CA ASP A 643 -21.69 10.24 -2.53
C ASP A 643 -21.91 11.64 -3.12
N VAL A 644 -23.07 11.84 -3.76
CA VAL A 644 -23.57 13.13 -4.22
C VAL A 644 -24.95 13.28 -3.60
N TYR A 645 -25.19 14.39 -2.91
CA TYR A 645 -26.43 14.64 -2.20
C TYR A 645 -27.35 15.51 -3.03
N THR A 646 -28.53 15.01 -3.33
CA THR A 646 -29.53 15.70 -4.15
C THR A 646 -30.67 16.21 -3.27
N PHE A 647 -30.93 17.52 -3.35
CA PHE A 647 -31.96 18.25 -2.62
C PHE A 647 -33.00 18.76 -3.62
N PRO A 648 -34.27 18.34 -3.57
CA PRO A 648 -35.32 18.85 -4.47
C PRO A 648 -35.71 20.31 -4.18
N GLN A 649 -36.09 21.06 -5.22
CA GLN A 649 -36.46 22.48 -5.17
C GLN A 649 -37.82 22.67 -4.47
N THR A 650 -37.89 23.56 -3.49
CA THR A 650 -39.14 23.97 -2.85
C THR A 650 -39.94 24.94 -3.73
N THR A 651 -41.26 24.97 -3.57
CA THR A 651 -42.11 25.98 -4.21
C THR A 651 -41.78 27.38 -3.70
N GLY A 652 -41.76 28.38 -4.59
CA GLY A 652 -41.39 29.77 -4.29
C GLY A 652 -39.99 30.15 -4.78
N GLY A 653 -39.47 31.27 -4.28
CA GLY A 653 -38.24 31.91 -4.76
C GLY A 653 -38.48 33.03 -5.78
N THR A 654 -37.39 33.57 -6.33
CA THR A 654 -37.41 34.74 -7.25
C THR A 654 -36.80 34.45 -8.62
N TRP A 655 -36.72 33.17 -9.02
CA TRP A 655 -36.17 32.77 -10.31
C TRP A 655 -36.89 33.41 -11.49
N ASN A 656 -36.14 34.13 -12.33
CA ASN A 656 -36.61 34.73 -13.56
C ASN A 656 -35.94 34.02 -14.75
N ALA A 657 -36.74 33.23 -15.47
CA ALA A 657 -36.28 32.44 -16.62
C ALA A 657 -35.73 33.28 -17.79
N LYS A 658 -36.10 34.57 -17.90
CA LYS A 658 -35.60 35.48 -18.96
C LYS A 658 -34.22 36.04 -18.66
N THR A 659 -33.97 36.44 -17.41
CA THR A 659 -32.68 37.02 -16.98
C THR A 659 -31.70 35.98 -16.44
N HIS A 660 -32.17 34.74 -16.17
CA HIS A 660 -31.42 33.67 -15.51
C HIS A 660 -30.83 34.10 -14.17
N THR A 661 -31.62 34.80 -13.37
CA THR A 661 -31.24 35.27 -12.02
C THR A 661 -32.37 35.01 -11.03
N GLY A 662 -32.05 35.03 -9.74
CA GLY A 662 -33.01 34.89 -8.65
C GLY A 662 -32.58 33.89 -7.59
N THR A 663 -33.31 33.84 -6.49
CA THR A 663 -33.06 32.96 -5.35
C THR A 663 -33.97 31.74 -5.40
N VAL A 664 -33.41 30.56 -5.18
CA VAL A 664 -34.12 29.26 -5.15
C VAL A 664 -33.70 28.49 -3.91
N GLN A 665 -34.69 27.98 -3.17
CA GLN A 665 -34.47 27.12 -2.01
C GLN A 665 -34.71 25.65 -2.36
N PHE A 666 -33.94 24.77 -1.72
CA PHE A 666 -34.06 23.32 -1.81
C PHE A 666 -34.34 22.74 -0.42
N ALA A 667 -34.86 21.52 -0.35
CA ALA A 667 -35.25 20.88 0.90
C ALA A 667 -34.48 19.59 1.20
N GLY A 668 -34.34 19.29 2.50
CA GLY A 668 -33.71 18.08 3.01
C GLY A 668 -32.47 18.37 3.84
N LEU A 669 -31.88 17.32 4.41
CA LEU A 669 -30.78 17.44 5.37
C LEU A 669 -29.75 16.33 5.15
N VAL A 670 -28.48 16.70 5.06
CA VAL A 670 -27.33 15.79 5.16
C VAL A 670 -26.57 16.14 6.43
N ASN A 671 -26.48 15.18 7.35
CA ASN A 671 -25.78 15.33 8.62
C ASN A 671 -24.47 14.51 8.60
N PHE A 672 -23.34 15.19 8.81
CA PHE A 672 -22.00 14.63 8.89
C PHE A 672 -21.58 14.55 10.36
N LYS A 673 -21.54 13.34 10.92
CA LYS A 673 -21.11 13.10 12.31
C LYS A 673 -19.77 12.37 12.35
N GLY A 674 -18.89 12.75 13.26
CA GLY A 674 -17.59 12.12 13.52
C GLY A 674 -17.04 12.48 14.90
N HIS A 675 -15.95 11.83 15.30
CA HIS A 675 -15.29 12.01 16.61
C HIS A 675 -16.26 11.79 17.78
N LEU A 676 -16.77 10.55 17.90
CA LEU A 676 -17.64 10.18 19.01
C LEU A 676 -16.84 10.07 20.32
N GLY A 677 -17.00 11.07 21.19
CA GLY A 677 -16.49 11.11 22.55
C GLY A 677 -17.59 10.87 23.60
N PRO A 678 -17.24 10.92 24.90
CA PRO A 678 -18.19 10.71 26.00
C PRO A 678 -19.32 11.76 26.07
N GLU A 679 -19.13 12.93 25.46
CA GLU A 679 -20.11 14.02 25.41
C GLU A 679 -20.88 14.08 24.07
N GLY A 680 -20.64 13.13 23.16
CA GLY A 680 -21.26 13.06 21.84
C GLY A 680 -20.26 13.22 20.69
N TYR A 681 -20.75 13.58 19.51
CA TYR A 681 -19.94 13.75 18.29
C TYR A 681 -19.35 15.16 18.22
N ALA A 682 -18.02 15.29 18.25
CA ALA A 682 -17.34 16.59 18.16
C ALA A 682 -17.34 17.19 16.73
N LEU A 683 -17.52 16.35 15.70
CA LEU A 683 -17.94 16.78 14.37
C LEU A 683 -19.42 16.45 14.21
N ASN A 684 -20.28 17.44 13.98
CA ASN A 684 -21.73 17.24 13.83
C ASN A 684 -22.39 18.34 12.98
N LEU A 685 -22.06 18.34 11.69
CA LEU A 685 -22.41 19.36 10.69
C LEU A 685 -23.69 19.01 9.92
N ASP A 686 -24.59 19.98 9.75
CA ASP A 686 -25.84 19.85 8.98
C ASP A 686 -25.85 20.71 7.70
N LEU A 687 -25.84 20.06 6.54
CA LEU A 687 -26.25 20.68 5.28
C LEU A 687 -27.76 20.53 5.12
N ALA A 688 -28.49 21.48 5.71
CA ALA A 688 -29.95 21.57 5.69
C ALA A 688 -30.45 22.65 4.73
N ASN A 689 -31.49 22.32 3.94
CA ASN A 689 -32.25 23.23 3.09
C ASN A 689 -31.41 24.30 2.35
N PRO A 690 -30.42 23.89 1.52
CA PRO A 690 -29.54 24.84 0.86
C PRO A 690 -30.33 25.81 -0.03
N VAL A 691 -29.78 27.02 -0.20
CA VAL A 691 -30.35 28.09 -1.02
C VAL A 691 -29.31 28.49 -2.06
N LEU A 692 -29.69 28.52 -3.34
CA LEU A 692 -28.89 29.14 -4.39
C LEU A 692 -29.43 30.54 -4.69
N GLU A 693 -28.57 31.55 -4.62
CA GLU A 693 -28.81 32.88 -5.16
C GLU A 693 -28.04 33.01 -6.48
N ILE A 694 -28.75 32.94 -7.60
CA ILE A 694 -28.18 33.05 -8.94
C ILE A 694 -28.10 34.54 -9.29
N THR A 695 -26.90 35.10 -9.14
CA THR A 695 -26.63 36.54 -9.29
C THR A 695 -26.45 36.95 -10.75
N SER A 696 -26.02 36.02 -11.61
CA SER A 696 -25.95 36.22 -13.06
C SER A 696 -25.98 34.88 -13.80
N ALA A 697 -26.10 34.91 -15.13
CA ALA A 697 -25.89 33.73 -15.97
C ALA A 697 -24.47 33.11 -15.88
N ARG A 698 -23.54 33.74 -15.14
CA ARG A 698 -22.14 33.32 -14.92
C ARG A 698 -21.83 32.94 -13.47
N SER A 699 -22.67 33.25 -12.50
CA SER A 699 -22.34 33.15 -11.08
C SER A 699 -23.55 32.86 -10.19
N ALA A 700 -23.38 31.97 -9.23
CA ALA A 700 -24.33 31.76 -8.14
C ALA A 700 -23.63 31.69 -6.77
N LEU A 701 -24.37 32.01 -5.71
CA LEU A 701 -23.96 31.89 -4.32
C LEU A 701 -24.74 30.75 -3.66
N LEU A 702 -24.04 29.82 -3.03
CA LEU A 702 -24.65 28.77 -2.21
C LEU A 702 -24.70 29.23 -0.75
N LYS A 703 -25.88 29.16 -0.14
CA LYS A 703 -26.11 29.50 1.26
C LYS A 703 -26.72 28.32 2.02
N ALA A 704 -26.39 28.20 3.30
CA ALA A 704 -26.96 27.20 4.21
C ALA A 704 -27.11 27.76 5.64
N PRO A 705 -28.07 27.27 6.45
CA PRO A 705 -28.19 27.66 7.85
C PRO A 705 -27.06 27.07 8.68
N GLU A 706 -26.31 27.90 9.38
CA GLU A 706 -25.21 27.50 10.27
C GLU A 706 -25.72 26.64 11.45
N ASN A 707 -24.87 25.74 11.93
CA ASN A 707 -25.23 24.65 12.85
C ASN A 707 -25.83 25.10 14.19
N GLN A 708 -25.34 26.22 14.74
CA GLN A 708 -25.59 26.71 16.09
C GLN A 708 -26.60 27.87 16.08
N THR A 709 -26.30 28.94 15.36
CA THR A 709 -27.11 30.17 15.27
C THR A 709 -28.31 30.06 14.32
N LYS A 710 -28.31 29.06 13.43
CA LYS A 710 -29.26 28.92 12.30
C LYS A 710 -29.26 30.10 11.32
N ARG A 711 -28.28 31.01 11.40
CA ARG A 711 -28.08 32.11 10.46
C ARG A 711 -27.83 31.55 9.06
N LEU A 712 -28.51 32.08 8.05
CA LEU A 712 -28.25 31.71 6.65
C LEU A 712 -26.93 32.37 6.20
N ILE A 713 -25.87 31.58 6.07
CA ILE A 713 -24.54 32.04 5.67
C ILE A 713 -24.29 31.67 4.21
N THR A 714 -23.65 32.55 3.43
CA THR A 714 -23.12 32.19 2.10
C THR A 714 -21.87 31.34 2.28
N ILE A 715 -21.98 30.04 2.01
CA ILE A 715 -20.93 29.04 2.26
C ILE A 715 -20.00 28.83 1.05
N ALA A 716 -20.48 29.09 -0.16
CA ALA A 716 -19.69 28.89 -1.38
C ALA A 716 -20.15 29.76 -2.56
N THR A 717 -19.27 29.91 -3.54
CA THR A 717 -19.55 30.51 -4.86
C THR A 717 -19.46 29.45 -5.95
N LEU A 718 -20.32 29.54 -6.96
CA LEU A 718 -20.39 28.63 -8.11
C LEU A 718 -20.05 29.38 -9.40
N ASP A 719 -19.07 28.88 -10.15
CA ASP A 719 -18.67 29.38 -11.47
C ASP A 719 -19.54 28.74 -12.56
N LEU A 720 -20.58 29.45 -13.01
CA LEU A 720 -21.50 28.93 -14.03
C LEU A 720 -20.93 29.07 -15.45
N THR A 721 -19.79 29.75 -15.65
CA THR A 721 -19.16 29.86 -16.99
C THR A 721 -18.53 28.54 -17.44
N LYS A 722 -18.19 27.68 -16.48
CA LYS A 722 -17.62 26.34 -16.69
C LYS A 722 -18.66 25.22 -16.54
N ALA A 723 -19.89 25.56 -16.17
CA ALA A 723 -21.00 24.61 -16.10
C ALA A 723 -21.58 24.36 -17.51
N LYS A 724 -21.94 23.12 -17.82
CA LYS A 724 -22.74 22.81 -19.01
C LYS A 724 -24.18 23.27 -18.74
N LYS A 725 -24.67 24.23 -19.52
CA LYS A 725 -26.03 24.78 -19.39
C LYS A 725 -26.97 24.16 -20.43
N THR A 726 -28.13 23.69 -19.99
CA THR A 726 -29.20 23.15 -20.83
C THR A 726 -30.53 23.83 -20.48
N ALA A 727 -31.25 24.31 -21.49
CA ALA A 727 -32.63 24.78 -21.32
C ALA A 727 -33.60 23.60 -21.36
N LEU A 728 -34.59 23.60 -20.46
CA LEU A 728 -35.62 22.57 -20.36
C LEU A 728 -37.00 23.16 -20.67
N SER A 729 -38.00 22.30 -20.81
CA SER A 729 -39.40 22.73 -20.97
C SER A 729 -39.90 23.52 -19.75
N GLY A 730 -40.90 24.37 -19.95
CA GLY A 730 -41.47 25.21 -18.88
C GLY A 730 -40.60 26.38 -18.40
N GLY A 731 -39.45 26.64 -19.03
CA GLY A 731 -38.52 27.71 -18.62
C GLY A 731 -37.57 27.31 -17.48
N ALA A 732 -37.51 26.01 -17.16
CA ALA A 732 -36.49 25.46 -16.29
C ALA A 732 -35.12 25.43 -17.00
N VAL A 733 -34.04 25.50 -16.21
CA VAL A 733 -32.66 25.50 -16.70
C VAL A 733 -31.82 24.60 -15.81
N ARG A 734 -31.06 23.71 -16.44
CA ARG A 734 -30.10 22.79 -15.83
C ARG A 734 -28.67 23.30 -16.04
N PHE A 735 -27.89 23.29 -14.98
CA PHE A 735 -26.46 23.59 -14.96
C PHE A 735 -25.73 22.37 -14.41
N GLU A 736 -24.78 21.82 -15.16
CA GLU A 736 -24.05 20.60 -14.78
C GLU A 736 -22.56 20.90 -14.55
N ASN A 737 -22.00 20.33 -13.49
CA ASN A 737 -20.58 20.39 -13.13
C ASN A 737 -20.02 21.80 -12.90
N ALA A 738 -20.81 22.71 -12.33
CA ALA A 738 -20.35 24.03 -11.92
C ALA A 738 -19.24 23.91 -10.84
N PRO A 739 -18.03 24.44 -11.05
CA PRO A 739 -16.99 24.45 -10.03
C PRO A 739 -17.40 25.27 -8.81
N VAL A 740 -17.14 24.73 -7.62
CA VAL A 740 -17.49 25.30 -6.32
C VAL A 740 -16.22 25.78 -5.62
N LYS A 741 -16.25 26.99 -5.05
CA LYS A 741 -15.23 27.50 -4.12
C LYS A 741 -15.88 27.90 -2.81
N LEU A 742 -15.29 27.54 -1.67
CA LEU A 742 -15.79 28.01 -0.37
C LEU A 742 -15.60 29.52 -0.23
N THR A 743 -16.47 30.17 0.55
CA THR A 743 -16.22 31.52 1.07
C THR A 743 -15.45 31.43 2.39
N ARG A 744 -14.91 32.55 2.88
CA ARG A 744 -14.30 32.63 4.22
C ARG A 744 -15.28 32.20 5.32
N ALA A 745 -16.49 32.75 5.34
CA ALA A 745 -17.55 32.32 6.27
C ALA A 745 -17.98 30.85 6.08
N GLY A 746 -17.87 30.31 4.86
CA GLY A 746 -18.07 28.89 4.58
C GLY A 746 -17.02 28.02 5.27
N ALA A 747 -15.75 28.34 5.07
CA ALA A 747 -14.61 27.64 5.69
C ALA A 747 -14.62 27.76 7.22
N ASP A 748 -14.66 29.00 7.72
CA ASP A 748 -14.35 29.33 9.10
C ASP A 748 -15.56 29.13 10.02
N GLU A 749 -16.76 29.58 9.61
CA GLU A 749 -17.96 29.55 10.45
C GLU A 749 -18.88 28.34 10.19
N TYR A 750 -19.02 27.92 8.93
CA TYR A 750 -19.96 26.86 8.56
C TYR A 750 -19.33 25.47 8.61
N PHE A 751 -18.06 25.35 8.20
CA PHE A 751 -17.26 24.13 8.29
C PHE A 751 -16.37 24.09 9.53
N ASP A 752 -16.51 24.98 10.52
CA ASP A 752 -15.75 24.99 11.79
C ASP A 752 -14.21 24.78 11.61
N GLU A 753 -13.59 25.49 10.66
CA GLU A 753 -12.17 25.32 10.23
C GLU A 753 -11.82 23.93 9.62
N TYR A 754 -12.73 22.95 9.54
CA TYR A 754 -12.48 21.62 8.95
C TYR A 754 -12.19 21.66 7.43
N LEU A 755 -12.58 22.73 6.75
CA LEU A 755 -12.25 23.02 5.34
C LEU A 755 -11.77 24.47 5.23
N THR A 756 -10.73 24.71 4.44
CA THR A 756 -10.21 26.05 4.12
C THR A 756 -10.82 26.61 2.84
N VAL A 757 -10.74 27.94 2.62
CA VAL A 757 -11.20 28.64 1.40
C VAL A 757 -10.59 28.03 0.11
N ASP A 758 -9.31 27.64 0.16
CA ASP A 758 -8.57 27.01 -0.95
C ASP A 758 -8.92 25.52 -1.17
N SER A 759 -9.83 24.95 -0.38
CA SER A 759 -10.20 23.53 -0.49
C SER A 759 -10.79 23.21 -1.85
N ALA A 760 -10.17 22.28 -2.58
CA ALA A 760 -10.75 21.71 -3.78
C ALA A 760 -12.05 20.96 -3.43
N MET A 761 -13.19 21.55 -3.83
CA MET A 761 -14.53 21.02 -3.62
C MET A 761 -14.99 20.16 -4.79
N ASP A 762 -15.93 19.26 -4.54
CA ASP A 762 -16.62 18.56 -5.62
C ASP A 762 -17.49 19.59 -6.40
N PRO A 763 -17.62 19.50 -7.73
CA PRO A 763 -18.48 20.39 -8.49
C PRO A 763 -19.96 20.14 -8.15
N ALA A 764 -20.80 21.16 -8.36
CA ALA A 764 -22.24 21.09 -8.14
C ALA A 764 -23.02 21.09 -9.46
N SER A 765 -24.16 20.40 -9.47
CA SER A 765 -25.11 20.39 -10.59
C SER A 765 -26.50 20.73 -10.07
N PHE A 766 -27.27 21.54 -10.80
CA PHE A 766 -28.60 21.93 -10.36
C PHE A 766 -29.55 22.23 -11.52
N THR A 767 -30.83 21.99 -11.28
CA THR A 767 -31.95 22.43 -12.13
C THR A 767 -32.77 23.43 -11.35
N VAL A 768 -33.13 24.55 -11.98
CA VAL A 768 -34.01 25.58 -11.39
C VAL A 768 -35.12 25.96 -12.36
N GLY A 769 -36.31 26.26 -11.82
CA GLY A 769 -37.40 26.87 -12.59
C GLY A 769 -38.67 26.02 -12.74
N ALA A 770 -38.70 24.82 -12.18
CA ALA A 770 -39.93 24.09 -11.88
C ALA A 770 -39.78 23.46 -10.50
N ALA A 771 -40.70 23.72 -9.57
CA ALA A 771 -40.55 23.25 -8.18
C ALA A 771 -41.05 21.81 -7.99
N ALA A 772 -40.42 21.06 -7.09
CA ALA A 772 -40.78 19.68 -6.74
C ALA A 772 -41.90 19.59 -5.68
N ASN A 773 -42.53 20.71 -5.32
CA ASN A 773 -43.56 20.82 -4.28
C ASN A 773 -43.20 20.25 -2.89
N VAL A 774 -41.90 20.17 -2.59
CA VAL A 774 -41.37 19.78 -1.28
C VAL A 774 -41.33 20.96 -0.30
N LYS A 775 -41.38 20.67 1.00
CA LYS A 775 -41.21 21.66 2.09
C LYS A 775 -39.82 21.53 2.73
N PRO A 776 -39.19 22.63 3.18
CA PRO A 776 -37.98 22.59 4.01
C PRO A 776 -38.15 21.69 5.24
N VAL A 777 -37.08 21.01 5.65
CA VAL A 777 -37.07 20.22 6.90
C VAL A 777 -36.63 21.08 8.08
N THR A 778 -37.18 20.87 9.26
CA THR A 778 -36.65 21.49 10.48
C THR A 778 -35.43 20.68 10.96
N PRO A 779 -34.21 21.25 10.98
CA PRO A 779 -33.06 20.53 11.54
C PRO A 779 -33.29 20.27 13.03
N PRO A 780 -32.83 19.13 13.59
CA PRO A 780 -33.02 18.85 15.01
C PRO A 780 -32.41 19.97 15.87
N ILE A 781 -33.17 20.42 16.86
CA ILE A 781 -32.69 21.40 17.84
C ILE A 781 -31.65 20.68 18.70
N ARG A 782 -30.39 21.12 18.63
CA ARG A 782 -29.33 20.66 19.54
C ARG A 782 -29.54 21.35 20.89
N PRO A 783 -29.67 20.62 22.02
CA PRO A 783 -29.57 21.25 23.32
C PRO A 783 -28.16 21.84 23.46
N VAL A 784 -28.07 23.09 23.91
CA VAL A 784 -26.80 23.74 24.21
C VAL A 784 -26.23 23.06 25.45
N VAL A 785 -25.33 22.10 25.26
CA VAL A 785 -24.53 21.55 26.36
C VAL A 785 -23.46 22.56 26.69
N THR A 786 -23.75 23.46 27.65
CA THR A 786 -22.70 24.18 28.36
C THR A 786 -21.93 23.13 29.17
N PRO A 787 -20.62 22.88 28.93
CA PRO A 787 -19.94 21.75 29.54
C PRO A 787 -19.87 21.90 31.07
N PRO A 788 -20.44 20.95 31.86
CA PRO A 788 -20.14 20.89 33.28
C PRO A 788 -18.69 20.41 33.45
N ALA A 789 -17.93 21.03 34.35
CA ALA A 789 -16.50 20.73 34.52
C ALA A 789 -16.26 19.22 34.74
N PRO A 790 -15.35 18.58 33.99
CA PRO A 790 -15.20 17.13 33.99
C PRO A 790 -14.72 16.62 35.36
N LYS A 791 -15.39 15.60 35.89
CA LYS A 791 -14.94 14.90 37.11
C LYS A 791 -13.58 14.23 36.85
N PRO A 792 -12.53 14.55 37.63
CA PRO A 792 -11.18 14.08 37.34
C PRO A 792 -11.03 12.57 37.59
N LYS A 793 -10.40 11.88 36.64
CA LYS A 793 -9.72 10.60 36.94
C LYS A 793 -8.56 10.91 37.92
N PRO A 794 -8.22 10.01 38.86
CA PRO A 794 -7.08 10.21 39.76
C PRO A 794 -5.81 10.42 38.94
N LYS A 795 -5.18 11.59 39.12
CA LYS A 795 -4.00 12.01 38.36
C LYS A 795 -2.80 11.12 38.75
N PRO A 796 -2.04 10.55 37.79
CA PRO A 796 -0.82 9.82 38.11
C PRO A 796 0.15 10.72 38.89
N VAL A 797 0.80 10.16 39.92
CA VAL A 797 1.79 10.86 40.75
C VAL A 797 3.17 10.22 40.64
N PRO A 798 4.27 10.98 40.79
CA PRO A 798 5.61 10.43 40.90
C PRO A 798 5.75 9.50 42.10
N VAL A 799 6.49 8.40 41.95
CA VAL A 799 6.83 7.49 43.06
C VAL A 799 7.98 8.06 43.90
N ARG A 800 7.86 8.00 45.23
CA ARG A 800 8.85 8.57 46.17
C ARG A 800 10.12 7.72 46.21
N SER A 801 11.29 8.36 46.16
CA SER A 801 12.61 7.70 46.28
C SER A 801 13.05 7.52 47.73
N THR A 802 14.03 6.62 47.95
CA THR A 802 14.64 6.36 49.26
C THR A 802 16.17 6.33 49.14
N GLY A 803 16.82 7.44 49.53
CA GLY A 803 18.28 7.58 49.62
C GLY A 803 19.03 7.94 48.32
N GLY A 804 20.14 8.70 48.44
CA GLY A 804 21.21 8.81 47.43
C GLY A 804 22.43 7.98 47.87
N GLN A 805 23.53 7.82 47.13
CA GLN A 805 24.09 8.46 45.92
C GLN A 805 25.10 7.43 45.33
N GLN A 806 25.46 7.33 44.05
CA GLN A 806 25.30 8.20 42.87
C GLN A 806 24.42 7.53 41.79
N ALA A 807 23.68 8.32 41.03
CA ALA A 807 22.27 7.97 40.80
C ALA A 807 21.86 7.73 39.35
N GLY A 808 21.07 6.67 39.13
CA GLY A 808 20.50 6.35 37.82
C GLY A 808 19.41 7.32 37.36
N SER A 809 19.19 7.36 36.05
CA SER A 809 18.19 8.20 35.39
C SER A 809 17.87 7.70 33.99
N LEU A 810 16.66 7.96 33.51
CA LEU A 810 16.23 7.75 32.12
C LEU A 810 15.95 9.11 31.48
N THR A 811 16.62 9.42 30.37
CA THR A 811 16.32 10.53 29.47
C THR A 811 15.55 10.01 28.26
N TRP A 812 14.34 10.52 28.06
CA TRP A 812 13.45 10.09 26.96
C TRP A 812 12.59 11.24 26.45
N GLY A 813 12.61 11.52 25.14
CA GLY A 813 11.71 12.51 24.52
C GLY A 813 10.24 12.08 24.42
N ILE A 814 9.96 10.80 24.69
CA ILE A 814 8.67 10.11 24.46
C ILE A 814 8.38 9.98 22.97
N SER A 815 8.01 11.08 22.31
CA SER A 815 7.94 11.18 20.85
C SER A 815 7.91 12.64 20.43
N SER A 816 8.96 13.06 19.75
CA SER A 816 9.12 14.36 19.09
C SER A 816 7.97 14.69 18.15
N GLY A 817 7.54 13.73 17.32
CA GLY A 817 6.39 13.89 16.44
C GLY A 817 5.06 14.09 17.18
N PHE A 818 4.84 13.35 18.28
CA PHE A 818 3.63 13.52 19.10
C PHE A 818 3.64 14.82 19.90
N ALA A 819 4.82 15.26 20.37
CA ALA A 819 4.99 16.55 21.02
C ALA A 819 4.62 17.70 20.07
N SER A 820 5.21 17.73 18.86
CA SER A 820 4.92 18.73 17.82
C SER A 820 3.46 18.69 17.35
N TYR A 821 2.82 17.52 17.32
CA TYR A 821 1.37 17.42 17.09
C TYR A 821 0.55 18.05 18.22
N THR A 822 0.94 17.81 19.47
CA THR A 822 0.23 18.27 20.68
C THR A 822 0.29 19.78 20.84
N THR A 823 1.48 20.39 20.73
CA THR A 823 1.65 21.85 20.85
C THR A 823 1.37 22.59 19.54
N GLY A 824 1.37 21.89 18.40
CA GLY A 824 1.16 22.47 17.08
C GLY A 824 -0.28 22.86 16.77
N ARG A 825 -0.43 23.54 15.62
CA ARG A 825 -1.67 24.19 15.15
C ARG A 825 -2.91 23.27 15.02
N ILE A 826 -2.73 21.95 15.02
CA ILE A 826 -3.82 20.96 14.91
C ILE A 826 -4.43 20.67 16.28
N ALA A 827 -3.64 20.25 17.27
CA ALA A 827 -4.19 19.92 18.60
C ALA A 827 -4.31 21.14 19.51
N LYS A 828 -3.60 22.25 19.23
CA LYS A 828 -3.63 23.52 19.99
C LYS A 828 -3.54 23.27 21.51
N GLY A 829 -2.65 22.37 21.90
CA GLY A 829 -2.60 21.72 23.20
C GLY A 829 -1.44 22.16 24.10
N SER A 830 -1.15 21.36 25.12
CA SER A 830 -0.04 21.57 26.06
C SER A 830 0.60 20.26 26.49
N ILE A 831 1.85 20.32 26.92
CA ILE A 831 2.55 19.20 27.54
C ILE A 831 2.96 19.63 28.95
N SER A 832 2.61 18.84 29.96
CA SER A 832 2.95 19.09 31.36
C SER A 832 3.78 17.96 31.94
N SER A 833 4.64 18.27 32.91
CA SER A 833 5.47 17.28 33.60
C SER A 833 5.42 17.47 35.12
N SER A 834 5.75 16.41 35.86
CA SER A 834 5.84 16.42 37.34
C SER A 834 6.82 15.34 37.80
N GLY A 835 7.77 15.68 38.68
CA GLY A 835 8.80 14.73 39.13
C GLY A 835 9.84 14.37 38.05
N VAL A 836 9.91 15.16 36.98
CA VAL A 836 10.75 14.96 35.80
C VAL A 836 11.57 16.22 35.53
N GLY A 837 12.85 16.07 35.22
CA GLY A 837 13.74 17.15 34.77
C GLY A 837 13.76 17.30 33.24
N GLY A 838 14.42 18.33 32.72
CA GLY A 838 14.50 18.57 31.28
C GLY A 838 13.21 19.13 30.67
N GLY A 839 12.95 18.83 29.40
CA GLY A 839 11.84 19.41 28.63
C GLY A 839 11.49 18.62 27.37
N PRO A 840 10.64 19.17 26.48
CA PRO A 840 10.25 18.52 25.23
C PRO A 840 11.46 18.06 24.41
N GLY A 841 11.48 16.79 24.01
CA GLY A 841 12.61 16.14 23.35
C GLY A 841 13.63 15.45 24.27
N GLY A 842 13.54 15.62 25.60
CA GLY A 842 14.46 14.99 26.55
C GLY A 842 14.03 15.11 28.02
N TYR A 843 13.03 14.32 28.42
CA TYR A 843 12.54 14.26 29.80
C TYR A 843 13.42 13.35 30.66
N ILE A 844 13.92 13.86 31.79
CA ILE A 844 14.83 13.18 32.71
C ILE A 844 14.06 12.62 33.91
N TYR A 845 13.83 11.32 33.92
CA TYR A 845 13.18 10.57 34.99
C TYR A 845 14.24 10.02 35.98
N PRO A 846 14.23 10.41 37.27
CA PRO A 846 15.14 9.85 38.28
C PRO A 846 14.83 8.37 38.57
N GLN A 847 15.87 7.53 38.72
CA GLN A 847 15.70 6.12 39.14
C GLN A 847 15.18 6.06 40.58
N SER A 848 14.07 5.37 40.82
CA SER A 848 13.49 5.21 42.16
C SER A 848 13.83 3.88 42.82
N SER A 849 13.99 2.79 42.06
CA SER A 849 14.44 1.48 42.57
C SER A 849 14.97 0.58 41.44
N SER A 850 15.67 -0.50 41.78
CA SER A 850 16.09 -1.52 40.80
C SER A 850 16.33 -2.90 41.44
N THR A 851 16.21 -3.95 40.63
CA THR A 851 16.64 -5.34 40.92
C THR A 851 17.91 -5.69 40.14
N TRP A 852 18.77 -4.70 39.92
CA TRP A 852 19.92 -4.81 39.02
C TRP A 852 20.98 -5.81 39.53
N ASN A 853 21.33 -6.78 38.69
CA ASN A 853 22.47 -7.66 38.91
C ASN A 853 23.66 -7.17 38.07
N ALA A 854 24.67 -6.60 38.74
CA ALA A 854 25.86 -6.05 38.07
C ALA A 854 26.74 -7.10 37.36
N THR A 855 26.67 -8.37 37.77
CA THR A 855 27.46 -9.47 37.18
C THR A 855 26.83 -9.96 35.88
N THR A 856 25.52 -10.24 35.89
CA THR A 856 24.80 -10.70 34.68
C THR A 856 24.36 -9.55 33.78
N GLN A 857 24.42 -8.31 34.28
CA GLN A 857 23.94 -7.10 33.62
C GLN A 857 22.47 -7.21 33.15
N THR A 858 21.65 -7.79 34.01
CA THR A 858 20.20 -7.97 33.81
C THR A 858 19.44 -7.53 35.07
N GLY A 859 18.15 -7.25 34.92
CA GLY A 859 17.28 -6.82 36.02
C GLY A 859 16.22 -5.82 35.58
N THR A 860 15.43 -5.34 36.53
CA THR A 860 14.40 -4.33 36.33
C THR A 860 14.79 -3.03 37.03
N VAL A 861 14.53 -1.89 36.39
CA VAL A 861 14.89 -0.55 36.85
C VAL A 861 13.66 0.34 36.74
N GLN A 862 13.19 0.82 37.88
CA GLN A 862 12.01 1.67 38.00
C GLN A 862 12.46 3.13 38.06
N TYR A 863 11.89 3.96 37.22
CA TYR A 863 12.06 5.41 37.26
C TYR A 863 10.78 6.08 37.77
N SER A 864 10.92 7.29 38.33
CA SER A 864 9.83 8.11 38.84
C SER A 864 9.58 9.31 37.94
N GLY A 865 8.34 9.79 37.88
CA GLY A 865 7.96 11.00 37.17
C GLY A 865 6.83 10.80 36.17
N VAL A 866 6.16 11.88 35.79
CA VAL A 866 4.97 11.88 34.93
C VAL A 866 5.12 12.96 33.87
N VAL A 867 4.84 12.62 32.61
CA VAL A 867 4.62 13.58 31.51
C VAL A 867 3.23 13.35 30.92
N THR A 868 2.45 14.41 30.78
CA THR A 868 1.08 14.40 30.28
C THR A 868 0.93 15.31 29.06
N PHE A 869 0.53 14.75 27.93
CA PHE A 869 0.17 15.46 26.70
C PHE A 869 -1.34 15.72 26.71
N SER A 870 -1.76 16.97 26.48
CA SER A 870 -3.16 17.36 26.39
C SER A 870 -3.42 18.14 25.11
N GLY A 871 -4.50 17.85 24.39
CA GLY A 871 -4.82 18.49 23.11
C GLY A 871 -6.32 18.49 22.81
N HIS A 872 -6.70 19.11 21.69
CA HIS A 872 -8.09 19.23 21.21
C HIS A 872 -9.05 19.78 22.28
N LYS A 873 -8.68 20.92 22.88
CA LYS A 873 -9.44 21.57 23.98
C LYS A 873 -9.72 20.63 25.17
N GLY A 874 -8.85 19.64 25.40
CA GLY A 874 -8.94 18.67 26.50
C GLY A 874 -9.49 17.28 26.11
N LEU A 875 -9.94 17.09 24.87
CA LEU A 875 -10.45 15.80 24.37
C LEU A 875 -9.35 14.74 24.22
N MET A 876 -8.10 15.16 24.00
CA MET A 876 -6.92 14.30 24.05
C MET A 876 -6.19 14.51 25.39
N SER A 877 -5.92 13.42 26.10
CA SER A 877 -5.08 13.42 27.31
C SER A 877 -4.37 12.08 27.48
N GLU A 878 -3.05 12.04 27.23
CA GLU A 878 -2.19 10.86 27.42
C GLU A 878 -1.16 11.13 28.52
N SER A 879 -0.88 10.16 29.39
CA SER A 879 0.13 10.30 30.45
C SER A 879 1.11 9.13 30.48
N PHE A 880 2.40 9.46 30.42
CA PHE A 880 3.52 8.54 30.56
C PHE A 880 4.07 8.71 31.98
N ALA A 881 3.67 7.80 32.87
CA ALA A 881 4.00 7.84 34.29
C ALA A 881 4.93 6.67 34.67
N ASN A 882 5.90 6.98 35.54
CA ASN A 882 6.79 6.06 36.26
C ASN A 882 7.35 4.93 35.35
N PRO A 883 8.18 5.28 34.34
CA PRO A 883 8.69 4.30 33.38
C PRO A 883 9.51 3.18 34.02
N VAL A 884 9.41 1.97 33.45
CA VAL A 884 10.10 0.76 33.92
C VAL A 884 10.94 0.18 32.79
N ILE A 885 12.25 -0.01 33.00
CA ILE A 885 13.11 -0.74 32.07
C ILE A 885 13.37 -2.14 32.62
N ARG A 886 13.23 -3.17 31.78
CA ARG A 886 13.63 -4.55 32.09
C ARG A 886 14.67 -5.00 31.09
N ILE A 887 15.89 -5.27 31.55
CA ILE A 887 16.99 -5.80 30.73
C ILE A 887 17.00 -7.32 30.88
N THR A 888 16.86 -8.01 29.75
CA THR A 888 16.79 -9.48 29.67
C THR A 888 18.07 -10.12 29.15
N SER A 889 18.87 -9.38 28.38
CA SER A 889 20.17 -9.83 27.87
C SER A 889 21.09 -8.63 27.62
N SER A 890 22.33 -8.88 27.19
CA SER A 890 23.26 -7.83 26.77
C SER A 890 22.80 -7.01 25.56
N THR A 891 21.90 -7.55 24.73
CA THR A 891 21.44 -6.94 23.47
C THR A 891 19.96 -6.57 23.46
N SER A 892 19.17 -7.02 24.44
CA SER A 892 17.70 -6.84 24.44
C SER A 892 17.09 -6.56 25.82
N GLY A 893 16.03 -5.74 25.81
CA GLY A 893 15.17 -5.47 26.95
C GLY A 893 13.83 -4.85 26.54
N SER A 894 13.09 -4.30 27.49
CA SER A 894 11.84 -3.57 27.26
C SER A 894 11.70 -2.34 28.15
N LEU A 895 11.03 -1.30 27.65
CA LEU A 895 10.58 -0.12 28.40
C LEU A 895 9.05 -0.15 28.51
N THR A 896 8.50 0.00 29.72
CA THR A 896 7.05 0.08 29.96
C THR A 896 6.69 1.45 30.56
N ALA A 897 5.75 2.17 29.93
CA ALA A 897 5.28 3.49 30.39
C ALA A 897 3.89 3.79 29.82
N GLY A 898 3.03 4.48 30.59
CA GLY A 898 1.70 4.90 30.12
C GLY A 898 0.78 3.73 29.69
N GLY A 899 0.94 2.55 30.29
CA GLY A 899 0.23 1.32 29.91
C GLY A 899 0.73 0.64 28.64
N ARG A 900 1.82 1.12 28.02
CA ARG A 900 2.43 0.58 26.80
C ARG A 900 3.79 -0.05 27.11
N THR A 901 4.21 -1.00 26.28
CA THR A 901 5.55 -1.61 26.33
C THR A 901 6.23 -1.49 24.98
N PHE A 902 7.50 -1.06 24.99
CA PHE A 902 8.38 -0.84 23.85
C PHE A 902 9.58 -1.79 23.96
N GLY A 903 10.04 -2.35 22.84
CA GLY A 903 11.28 -3.15 22.83
C GLY A 903 12.52 -2.26 22.80
N LEU A 904 13.58 -2.63 23.53
CA LEU A 904 14.88 -1.95 23.53
C LEU A 904 15.88 -2.74 22.70
N ASN A 905 16.43 -2.13 21.64
CA ASN A 905 17.57 -2.68 20.90
C ASN A 905 18.89 -2.17 21.51
N LEU A 906 19.35 -2.84 22.58
CA LEU A 906 20.57 -2.43 23.30
C LEU A 906 21.84 -2.59 22.46
N ALA A 907 21.82 -3.45 21.43
CA ALA A 907 22.95 -3.62 20.51
C ALA A 907 23.15 -2.45 19.54
N ALA A 908 22.11 -1.66 19.28
CA ALA A 908 22.18 -0.45 18.45
C ALA A 908 22.45 0.83 19.26
N GLY A 909 22.43 0.75 20.59
CA GLY A 909 22.82 1.85 21.48
C GLY A 909 24.30 1.78 21.86
N SER A 910 24.90 2.92 22.17
CA SER A 910 26.24 2.97 22.77
C SER A 910 26.17 2.62 24.26
N LYS A 911 27.21 2.00 24.81
CA LYS A 911 27.26 1.57 26.21
C LYS A 911 28.57 1.97 26.87
N SER A 912 28.51 2.49 28.09
CA SER A 912 29.66 2.79 28.94
C SER A 912 29.46 2.27 30.37
N THR A 913 30.55 2.17 31.12
CA THR A 913 30.53 1.85 32.55
C THR A 913 31.36 2.88 33.28
N GLY A 914 30.77 3.54 34.27
CA GLY A 914 31.41 4.61 35.02
C GLY A 914 32.31 4.11 36.15
N PRO A 915 33.09 5.01 36.78
CA PRO A 915 34.10 4.64 37.78
C PRO A 915 33.55 3.99 39.05
N LYS A 916 32.23 4.00 39.28
CA LYS A 916 31.56 3.41 40.45
C LYS A 916 30.65 2.24 40.09
N GLY A 917 30.79 1.69 38.88
CA GLY A 917 30.03 0.53 38.40
C GLY A 917 28.63 0.86 37.85
N GLU A 918 28.29 2.14 37.71
CA GLU A 918 27.10 2.59 36.99
C GLU A 918 27.21 2.24 35.50
N VAL A 919 26.13 1.74 34.89
CA VAL A 919 26.13 1.35 33.47
C VAL A 919 25.16 2.22 32.70
N THR A 920 25.67 2.95 31.71
CA THR A 920 24.89 3.86 30.86
C THR A 920 24.75 3.28 29.46
N TRP A 921 23.52 3.28 28.95
CA TRP A 921 23.23 3.10 27.53
C TRP A 921 22.73 4.42 26.96
N SER A 922 23.27 4.83 25.81
CA SER A 922 22.91 6.10 25.15
C SER A 922 22.46 5.88 23.71
N GLY A 923 21.35 6.51 23.34
CA GLY A 923 20.78 6.48 21.99
C GLY A 923 20.12 5.14 21.62
N VAL A 924 19.63 4.35 22.59
CA VAL A 924 19.01 3.04 22.37
C VAL A 924 17.70 3.21 21.58
N PRO A 925 17.57 2.62 20.38
CA PRO A 925 16.32 2.66 19.62
C PRO A 925 15.20 1.85 20.29
N LEU A 926 13.99 2.37 20.22
CA LEU A 926 12.77 1.70 20.66
C LEU A 926 12.01 1.08 19.48
N SER A 927 11.51 -0.14 19.66
CA SER A 927 10.51 -0.74 18.75
C SER A 927 9.11 -0.59 19.34
N GLY A 928 8.25 0.13 18.64
CA GLY A 928 6.87 0.41 19.04
C GLY A 928 6.45 1.83 18.61
N GLY A 929 5.16 2.14 18.73
CA GLY A 929 4.60 3.44 18.35
C GLY A 929 3.64 3.99 19.39
N ILE A 930 3.56 5.31 19.47
CA ILE A 930 2.60 6.07 20.26
C ILE A 930 1.45 6.45 19.33
N SER A 931 0.29 5.84 19.55
CA SER A 931 -0.98 6.33 19.00
C SER A 931 -1.59 7.33 19.98
N GLY A 932 -2.24 8.39 19.48
CA GLY A 932 -2.96 9.32 20.33
C GLY A 932 -4.20 8.67 20.94
N GLY A 933 -4.07 8.03 22.09
CA GLY A 933 -5.08 7.27 22.83
C GLY A 933 -6.10 8.14 23.57
N GLY A 934 -6.72 9.09 22.86
CA GLY A 934 -7.81 9.90 23.36
C GLY A 934 -8.78 10.28 22.26
N ALA A 935 -9.76 9.41 21.99
CA ALA A 935 -10.96 9.55 21.13
C ALA A 935 -10.82 10.07 19.67
N GLY A 936 -9.71 10.68 19.27
CA GLY A 936 -9.41 11.14 17.92
C GLY A 936 -8.03 10.65 17.52
N GLY A 937 -7.97 9.71 16.57
CA GLY A 937 -6.75 8.98 16.24
C GLY A 937 -5.67 9.84 15.59
N GLY A 938 -4.67 10.25 16.39
CA GLY A 938 -3.35 10.56 15.85
C GLY A 938 -2.72 9.31 15.24
N GLY A 939 -2.00 9.46 14.13
CA GLY A 939 -1.25 8.36 13.50
C GLY A 939 -0.23 7.74 14.45
N ALA A 940 0.34 6.59 14.08
CA ALA A 940 1.40 5.97 14.88
C ALA A 940 2.67 6.83 14.81
N PHE A 941 2.95 7.59 15.87
CA PHE A 941 4.19 8.32 16.02
C PHE A 941 5.28 7.36 16.52
N GLY A 942 6.48 7.42 15.95
CA GLY A 942 7.63 6.67 16.48
C GLY A 942 7.98 7.15 17.89
N ALA A 943 8.38 6.23 18.76
CA ALA A 943 8.92 6.58 20.06
C ALA A 943 10.38 7.06 19.91
N ASP A 944 10.75 8.15 20.57
CA ASP A 944 12.13 8.65 20.51
C ASP A 944 13.11 7.65 21.19
N PRO A 945 14.38 7.55 20.74
CA PRO A 945 15.40 6.76 21.40
C PRO A 945 15.59 7.15 22.88
N VAL A 946 16.08 6.22 23.69
CA VAL A 946 16.34 6.45 25.12
C VAL A 946 17.82 6.45 25.46
N THR A 947 18.17 7.28 26.44
CA THR A 947 19.46 7.21 27.14
C THR A 947 19.17 6.95 28.59
N PHE A 948 19.74 5.90 29.19
CA PHE A 948 19.49 5.59 30.60
C PHE A 948 20.72 5.04 31.31
N THR A 949 20.85 5.39 32.58
CA THR A 949 21.92 4.92 33.46
C THR A 949 21.31 4.09 34.57
N VAL A 950 21.82 2.88 34.75
CA VAL A 950 21.48 1.97 35.84
C VAL A 950 22.57 2.10 36.91
N GLY A 951 22.19 2.58 38.08
CA GLY A 951 23.09 2.84 39.21
C GLY A 951 22.33 2.76 40.55
N ALA A 952 22.82 3.47 41.56
CA ALA A 952 22.09 3.59 42.83
C ALA A 952 20.79 4.40 42.66
N ALA A 953 19.89 4.31 43.64
CA ALA A 953 18.65 5.08 43.65
C ALA A 953 18.93 6.60 43.66
N ASN A 954 18.00 7.36 43.07
CA ASN A 954 18.13 8.80 42.87
C ASN A 954 17.21 9.57 43.83
N GLY A 955 17.83 10.36 44.71
CA GLY A 955 17.12 11.30 45.58
C GLY A 955 16.61 12.57 44.88
N ALA A 956 16.95 12.79 43.60
CA ALA A 956 16.55 14.00 42.87
C ALA A 956 15.02 14.12 42.76
N ALA A 957 14.48 15.22 43.28
CA ALA A 957 13.09 15.60 43.14
C ALA A 957 12.99 16.81 42.21
N PHE A 958 12.27 16.65 41.11
CA PHE A 958 11.98 17.74 40.18
C PHE A 958 10.56 18.27 40.40
N GLY A 959 10.36 19.57 40.17
CA GLY A 959 9.05 20.21 40.26
C GLY A 959 8.08 19.81 39.14
N SER A 960 7.06 20.64 38.93
CA SER A 960 6.14 20.52 37.78
C SER A 960 6.32 21.67 36.80
N SER A 961 6.28 21.38 35.50
CA SER A 961 6.35 22.38 34.42
C SER A 961 5.26 22.14 33.37
N SER A 962 4.97 23.14 32.55
CA SER A 962 4.05 23.02 31.41
C SER A 962 4.44 23.94 30.25
N VAL A 963 4.31 23.44 29.03
CA VAL A 963 4.52 24.18 27.77
C VAL A 963 3.21 24.15 26.97
N GLY A 964 2.74 25.31 26.53
CA GLY A 964 1.51 25.47 25.74
C GLY A 964 1.76 25.63 24.24
N ALA A 965 0.68 25.75 23.46
CA ALA A 965 0.74 26.13 22.06
C ALA A 965 1.15 27.60 21.87
N GLU A 966 1.87 27.90 20.79
CA GLU A 966 2.21 29.28 20.43
C GLU A 966 0.99 30.03 19.89
N ASP A 967 0.82 31.29 20.33
CA ASP A 967 -0.20 32.20 19.82
C ASP A 967 0.31 32.91 18.57
N THR A 968 -0.38 32.71 17.44
CA THR A 968 0.07 33.19 16.12
C THR A 968 -0.79 34.33 15.56
N LYS A 969 -1.56 35.05 16.40
CA LYS A 969 -2.39 36.17 15.91
C LYS A 969 -1.61 37.50 15.85
N ARG A 970 -1.47 38.07 14.66
CA ARG A 970 -0.80 39.36 14.43
C ARG A 970 -1.76 40.56 14.48
N THR A 971 -1.22 41.74 14.79
CA THR A 971 -1.96 43.02 14.83
C THR A 971 -1.30 44.06 13.92
N PRO A 972 -2.05 44.88 13.17
CA PRO A 972 -1.49 45.86 12.25
C PRO A 972 -0.69 46.94 12.99
N ALA A 973 0.45 47.35 12.44
CA ALA A 973 1.25 48.44 12.97
C ALA A 973 0.50 49.78 12.89
N LYS A 974 0.71 50.69 13.87
CA LYS A 974 0.01 52.00 13.91
C LYS A 974 0.41 52.96 12.78
N THR A 975 1.57 52.75 12.18
CA THR A 975 2.12 53.51 11.03
C THR A 975 2.72 52.51 10.04
N PRO A 976 2.89 52.84 8.75
CA PRO A 976 3.41 51.91 7.76
C PRO A 976 4.82 51.40 8.17
N PRO A 977 5.02 50.09 8.41
CA PRO A 977 6.33 49.58 8.81
C PRO A 977 7.33 49.52 7.64
N ALA A 978 6.86 49.71 6.40
CA ALA A 978 7.67 49.85 5.20
C ALA A 978 6.91 50.69 4.15
N THR A 979 7.64 51.39 3.28
CA THR A 979 7.09 52.11 2.10
C THR A 979 7.61 51.57 0.77
N THR A 980 8.54 50.62 0.82
CA THR A 980 9.17 49.95 -0.34
C THR A 980 9.25 48.44 -0.12
N GLY A 981 9.37 47.66 -1.20
CA GLY A 981 9.46 46.19 -1.17
C GLY A 981 8.26 45.46 -1.77
N ILE A 982 7.15 46.16 -2.01
CA ILE A 982 6.04 45.69 -2.84
C ILE A 982 6.24 46.18 -4.29
N ARG A 983 6.05 45.28 -5.25
CA ARG A 983 5.92 45.56 -6.68
C ARG A 983 4.44 45.56 -7.04
N VAL A 984 3.89 46.73 -7.37
CA VAL A 984 2.50 46.86 -7.84
C VAL A 984 2.43 46.41 -9.31
N ILE A 985 1.48 45.52 -9.61
CA ILE A 985 1.28 44.93 -10.94
C ILE A 985 0.17 45.68 -11.70
N THR A 986 -0.86 46.17 -11.00
CA THR A 986 -1.89 47.05 -11.58
C THR A 986 -1.28 48.39 -12.02
N SER A 987 -1.48 48.77 -13.29
CA SER A 987 -1.06 50.07 -13.81
C SER A 987 -1.66 51.23 -13.00
N ALA A 988 -0.88 52.30 -12.77
CA ALA A 988 -1.29 53.43 -11.92
C ALA A 988 -2.63 54.06 -12.35
N GLU A 989 -2.90 54.19 -13.64
CA GLU A 989 -4.16 54.75 -14.17
C GLU A 989 -5.41 53.89 -13.90
N LYS A 990 -5.25 52.70 -13.33
CA LYS A 990 -6.34 51.76 -12.96
C LYS A 990 -6.55 51.65 -11.45
N ILE A 991 -5.70 52.27 -10.63
CA ILE A 991 -5.82 52.26 -9.17
C ILE A 991 -6.89 53.30 -8.77
N VAL A 992 -8.13 52.84 -8.65
CA VAL A 992 -9.29 53.67 -8.32
C VAL A 992 -9.99 53.14 -7.06
N ALA A 993 -10.70 54.01 -6.33
CA ALA A 993 -11.51 53.59 -5.18
C ALA A 993 -12.58 52.57 -5.62
N GLY A 994 -12.69 51.45 -4.89
CA GLY A 994 -13.55 50.32 -5.28
C GLY A 994 -13.02 49.47 -6.44
N GLY A 995 -11.83 49.75 -6.97
CA GLY A 995 -11.15 48.97 -8.01
C GLY A 995 -10.29 47.84 -7.45
N GLU A 996 -9.94 46.87 -8.30
CA GLU A 996 -9.04 45.78 -7.96
C GLU A 996 -7.57 46.20 -8.13
N ILE A 997 -6.74 45.95 -7.12
CA ILE A 997 -5.29 46.12 -7.15
C ILE A 997 -4.61 44.76 -6.99
N GLU A 998 -3.60 44.52 -7.82
CA GLU A 998 -2.70 43.37 -7.73
C GLU A 998 -1.28 43.86 -7.45
N PHE A 999 -0.60 43.20 -6.51
CA PHE A 999 0.80 43.44 -6.19
C PHE A 999 1.47 42.21 -5.59
N GLU A 1000 2.80 42.21 -5.58
CA GLU A 1000 3.61 41.12 -5.02
C GLU A 1000 4.79 41.63 -4.20
N ALA A 1001 5.22 40.87 -3.20
CA ALA A 1001 6.46 41.06 -2.46
C ALA A 1001 7.09 39.71 -2.09
N SER A 1002 8.39 39.71 -1.82
CA SER A 1002 9.16 38.51 -1.47
C SER A 1002 9.83 38.65 -0.10
N ARG A 1003 10.50 37.57 0.35
CA ARG A 1003 11.22 37.44 1.64
C ARG A 1003 10.32 37.20 2.87
N PHE A 1004 9.09 36.76 2.65
CA PHE A 1004 8.26 36.17 3.70
C PHE A 1004 8.69 34.72 3.98
N GLU A 1005 8.21 34.11 5.06
CA GLU A 1005 8.47 32.70 5.33
C GLU A 1005 7.73 31.82 4.31
N ALA A 1006 8.33 30.70 3.94
CA ALA A 1006 7.75 29.81 2.94
C ALA A 1006 6.44 29.19 3.44
N ASN A 1007 5.33 29.43 2.74
CA ASN A 1007 3.97 29.07 3.14
C ASN A 1007 3.45 29.79 4.40
N GLU A 1008 3.97 30.98 4.71
CA GLU A 1008 3.36 31.89 5.68
C GLU A 1008 1.90 32.23 5.26
N ARG A 1009 0.96 32.27 6.22
CA ARG A 1009 -0.50 32.42 5.93
C ARG A 1009 -1.21 33.43 6.83
N ASP A 1010 -0.43 34.21 7.55
CA ASP A 1010 -0.82 35.18 8.56
C ASP A 1010 -0.18 36.55 8.28
N VAL A 1011 0.14 36.82 7.01
CA VAL A 1011 0.62 38.13 6.55
C VAL A 1011 -0.58 39.09 6.47
N LEU A 1012 -0.51 40.20 7.20
CA LEU A 1012 -1.52 41.25 7.12
C LEU A 1012 -1.29 42.10 5.87
N VAL A 1013 -2.33 42.31 5.06
CA VAL A 1013 -2.35 43.39 4.06
C VAL A 1013 -2.98 44.61 4.72
N VAL A 1014 -2.23 45.70 4.84
CA VAL A 1014 -2.71 46.91 5.53
C VAL A 1014 -2.48 48.13 4.64
N LEU A 1015 -3.56 48.86 4.37
CA LEU A 1015 -3.56 50.15 3.69
C LEU A 1015 -3.55 51.27 4.74
N TYR A 1016 -2.76 52.31 4.50
CA TYR A 1016 -2.54 53.41 5.42
C TYR A 1016 -3.07 54.73 4.86
N SER A 1017 -4.18 55.15 5.47
CA SER A 1017 -4.64 56.53 5.61
C SER A 1017 -4.94 56.75 7.10
N GLU A 1018 -5.84 55.94 7.63
CA GLU A 1018 -5.72 55.26 8.93
C GLU A 1018 -5.40 53.77 8.66
N PRO A 1019 -4.92 52.94 9.62
CA PRO A 1019 -4.59 51.54 9.34
C PRO A 1019 -5.84 50.69 9.06
N ILE A 1020 -6.14 50.49 7.77
CA ILE A 1020 -7.23 49.64 7.28
C ILE A 1020 -6.64 48.27 6.88
N VAL A 1021 -7.03 47.22 7.60
CA VAL A 1021 -6.65 45.85 7.24
C VAL A 1021 -7.51 45.38 6.08
N LEU A 1022 -6.88 45.10 4.93
CA LEU A 1022 -7.53 44.58 3.73
C LEU A 1022 -7.51 43.04 3.68
N ASP A 1023 -6.55 42.41 4.36
CA ASP A 1023 -6.49 40.96 4.56
C ASP A 1023 -5.72 40.63 5.85
N GLU A 1024 -6.15 39.62 6.59
CA GLU A 1024 -5.46 39.10 7.78
C GLU A 1024 -4.69 37.80 7.50
N ALA A 1025 -4.86 37.22 6.31
CA ALA A 1025 -4.35 35.90 5.96
C ALA A 1025 -3.76 35.84 4.54
N ALA A 1026 -3.08 36.92 4.12
CA ALA A 1026 -2.38 36.89 2.84
C ALA A 1026 -1.28 35.81 2.88
N GLY A 1027 -1.24 35.00 1.82
CA GLY A 1027 -0.39 33.84 1.76
C GLY A 1027 0.91 34.11 1.01
N ALA A 1028 2.03 33.81 1.66
CA ALA A 1028 3.27 33.56 0.96
C ALA A 1028 3.21 32.18 0.29
N ASP A 1029 3.79 32.07 -0.90
CA ASP A 1029 3.99 30.80 -1.57
C ASP A 1029 5.17 30.01 -0.95
N ALA A 1030 5.53 28.87 -1.53
CA ALA A 1030 6.65 28.05 -1.10
C ALA A 1030 8.04 28.69 -1.31
N ASN A 1031 8.11 29.91 -1.87
CA ASN A 1031 9.31 30.71 -2.10
C ASN A 1031 9.33 31.99 -1.24
N GLY A 1032 8.35 32.18 -0.35
CA GLY A 1032 8.23 33.40 0.44
C GLY A 1032 7.72 34.61 -0.34
N VAL A 1033 7.02 34.37 -1.47
CA VAL A 1033 6.40 35.42 -2.29
C VAL A 1033 4.92 35.52 -1.95
N VAL A 1034 4.53 36.67 -1.41
CA VAL A 1034 3.12 37.03 -1.22
C VAL A 1034 2.69 37.78 -2.48
N ARG A 1035 1.79 37.19 -3.27
CA ARG A 1035 1.08 37.85 -4.36
C ARG A 1035 -0.37 38.03 -3.96
N TRP A 1036 -0.82 39.27 -3.89
CA TRP A 1036 -2.14 39.62 -3.40
C TRP A 1036 -2.95 40.34 -4.47
N ILE A 1037 -4.22 39.97 -4.59
CA ILE A 1037 -5.22 40.59 -5.45
C ILE A 1037 -6.41 40.91 -4.55
N GLY A 1038 -6.85 42.16 -4.53
CA GLY A 1038 -8.01 42.55 -3.74
C GLY A 1038 -8.57 43.91 -4.13
N THR A 1039 -9.75 44.23 -3.60
CA THR A 1039 -10.46 45.46 -3.92
C THR A 1039 -10.13 46.56 -2.91
N LEU A 1040 -9.76 47.74 -3.38
CA LEU A 1040 -9.60 48.93 -2.53
C LEU A 1040 -10.96 49.40 -1.99
N PRO A 1041 -11.04 50.01 -0.79
CA PRO A 1041 -12.29 50.57 -0.27
C PRO A 1041 -12.95 51.55 -1.26
N LYS A 1042 -14.29 51.55 -1.32
CA LYS A 1042 -15.07 52.37 -2.28
C LYS A 1042 -15.12 53.85 -1.90
N ASP A 1043 -14.91 54.12 -0.63
CA ASP A 1043 -14.86 55.40 0.06
C ASP A 1043 -13.42 55.90 0.26
N LEU A 1044 -12.41 55.18 -0.26
CA LEU A 1044 -11.02 55.56 -0.15
C LEU A 1044 -10.78 56.95 -0.79
N PRO A 1045 -10.25 57.94 -0.05
CA PRO A 1045 -9.97 59.27 -0.60
C PRO A 1045 -8.99 59.22 -1.79
N LYS A 1046 -9.13 60.18 -2.70
CA LYS A 1046 -8.18 60.34 -3.81
C LYS A 1046 -6.81 60.80 -3.31
N GLY A 1047 -5.77 60.48 -4.07
CA GLY A 1047 -4.38 60.85 -3.76
C GLY A 1047 -3.55 59.70 -3.20
N THR A 1048 -2.49 60.03 -2.46
CA THR A 1048 -1.43 59.10 -2.08
C THR A 1048 -1.76 58.29 -0.82
N HIS A 1049 -1.60 56.97 -0.90
CA HIS A 1049 -1.72 56.03 0.23
C HIS A 1049 -0.50 55.11 0.28
N THR A 1050 -0.21 54.51 1.44
CA THR A 1050 0.80 53.43 1.53
C THR A 1050 0.10 52.09 1.75
N ILE A 1051 0.37 51.09 0.92
CA ILE A 1051 -0.07 49.71 1.14
C ILE A 1051 1.12 48.87 1.63
N THR A 1052 0.86 47.93 2.53
CA THR A 1052 1.89 47.12 3.18
C THR A 1052 1.49 45.66 3.32
N LEU A 1053 2.49 44.81 3.47
CA LEU A 1053 2.42 43.42 3.87
C LEU A 1053 3.22 43.26 5.17
N GLN A 1054 2.62 42.69 6.21
CA GLN A 1054 3.19 42.59 7.56
C GLN A 1054 3.16 41.15 8.05
N GLY A 1055 4.32 40.50 8.11
CA GLY A 1055 4.50 39.14 8.58
C GLY A 1055 5.88 38.93 9.18
N SER A 1056 6.54 37.81 8.83
CA SER A 1056 7.95 37.52 9.15
C SER A 1056 8.91 38.61 8.66
N THR A 1057 8.53 39.32 7.59
CA THR A 1057 9.12 40.58 7.14
C THR A 1057 8.02 41.63 6.93
N ASN A 1058 8.43 42.89 6.73
CA ASN A 1058 7.54 43.97 6.30
C ASN A 1058 7.92 44.44 4.89
N ALA A 1059 6.94 44.66 4.04
CA ALA A 1059 7.12 45.24 2.70
C ALA A 1059 6.04 46.30 2.45
N GLY A 1060 6.35 47.33 1.66
CA GLY A 1060 5.42 48.41 1.35
C GLY A 1060 5.49 48.92 -0.09
N ALA A 1061 4.46 49.64 -0.52
CA ALA A 1061 4.47 50.47 -1.71
C ALA A 1061 3.61 51.72 -1.49
N ILE A 1062 4.03 52.84 -2.07
CA ILE A 1062 3.22 54.05 -2.20
C ILE A 1062 2.37 53.90 -3.46
N ILE A 1063 1.06 54.14 -3.34
CA ILE A 1063 0.09 54.09 -4.45
C ILE A 1063 -0.66 55.41 -4.55
N GLU A 1064 -1.09 55.78 -5.75
CA GLU A 1064 -1.93 56.95 -6.02
C GLU A 1064 -3.31 56.50 -6.50
N VAL A 1065 -4.37 57.02 -5.89
CA VAL A 1065 -5.77 56.65 -6.18
C VAL A 1065 -6.43 57.73 -7.03
N VAL A 1066 -6.82 57.38 -8.26
CA VAL A 1066 -7.28 58.29 -9.31
C VAL A 1066 -8.79 58.21 -9.62
N ASP A 1067 -9.28 59.05 -10.53
CA ASP A 1067 -10.69 59.17 -10.90
C ASP A 1067 -11.18 58.08 -11.88
N ALA A 1068 -12.32 57.47 -11.55
CA ALA A 1068 -12.89 56.37 -12.33
C ALA A 1068 -13.72 56.82 -13.56
N LYS A 1069 -13.11 57.44 -14.59
CA LYS A 1069 -13.74 57.55 -15.94
C LYS A 1069 -12.83 58.04 -17.10
N LYS A 1070 -12.36 57.11 -17.95
CA LYS A 1070 -12.60 57.06 -19.42
C LYS A 1070 -11.80 55.94 -20.07
N ALA A 1071 -12.45 54.83 -20.38
CA ALA A 1071 -11.92 53.81 -21.31
C ALA A 1071 -13.03 53.40 -22.28
N LYS A 1072 -12.91 53.80 -23.54
CA LYS A 1072 -13.82 53.43 -24.62
C LYS A 1072 -13.04 53.38 -25.93
N ASP A 1073 -13.09 52.23 -26.61
CA ASP A 1073 -12.58 51.89 -27.95
C ASP A 1073 -11.14 52.29 -28.33
N THR A 1074 -10.33 51.32 -28.75
CA THR A 1074 -10.11 51.02 -30.19
C THR A 1074 -9.18 49.82 -30.38
N ARG A 1075 -9.52 48.91 -31.30
CA ARG A 1075 -8.59 47.95 -31.92
C ARG A 1075 -8.21 48.50 -33.29
N ALA A 1076 -6.91 48.74 -33.55
CA ALA A 1076 -6.35 48.86 -34.89
C ALA A 1076 -4.83 48.64 -34.82
N ILE A 1077 -4.23 48.23 -35.95
CA ILE A 1077 -2.80 47.92 -36.09
C ILE A 1077 -2.19 48.92 -37.08
N GLU A 1078 -0.89 49.19 -36.90
CA GLU A 1078 0.11 49.53 -37.94
C GLU A 1078 0.55 50.99 -38.21
N ALA A 1079 1.84 51.04 -38.59
CA ALA A 1079 2.61 52.06 -39.29
C ALA A 1079 3.06 53.34 -38.55
N ALA A 1080 4.32 53.70 -38.79
CA ALA A 1080 5.07 54.77 -38.12
C ALA A 1080 5.41 55.93 -39.07
N THR A 1081 5.66 57.11 -38.52
CA THR A 1081 6.48 58.17 -39.15
C THR A 1081 7.13 59.07 -38.09
N VAL A 1082 8.42 59.34 -38.30
CA VAL A 1082 9.37 60.23 -37.60
C VAL A 1082 10.30 60.69 -38.75
N ASP A 1083 10.76 61.93 -38.97
CA ASP A 1083 11.36 62.98 -38.11
C ASP A 1083 11.30 64.35 -38.89
N PRO A 1084 11.92 65.52 -38.52
CA PRO A 1084 13.31 65.70 -38.05
C PRO A 1084 13.61 66.76 -36.94
N LEU A 1085 14.23 66.28 -35.86
CA LEU A 1085 15.48 66.73 -35.18
C LEU A 1085 16.03 68.17 -35.30
N THR A 1086 16.52 68.70 -34.16
CA THR A 1086 17.86 69.32 -33.91
C THR A 1086 17.96 69.78 -32.42
N PRO A 1087 19.12 70.20 -31.86
CA PRO A 1087 20.43 69.54 -31.90
C PRO A 1087 21.08 69.46 -30.47
N ALA A 1088 20.40 68.89 -29.46
CA ALA A 1088 20.93 68.83 -28.08
C ALA A 1088 20.86 67.44 -27.40
N GLN A 1089 20.31 66.41 -28.07
CA GLN A 1089 20.09 65.08 -27.49
C GLN A 1089 20.70 63.94 -28.35
N ALA A 1090 21.48 64.28 -29.38
CA ALA A 1090 21.99 63.36 -30.40
C ALA A 1090 23.47 62.94 -30.22
N ALA A 1091 23.97 62.85 -28.98
CA ALA A 1091 25.41 62.65 -28.72
C ALA A 1091 25.78 61.39 -27.90
N ILE A 1092 24.83 60.63 -27.35
CA ILE A 1092 25.11 59.38 -26.60
C ILE A 1092 24.05 58.30 -26.87
N ARG A 1093 23.69 58.07 -28.15
CA ARG A 1093 22.89 56.89 -28.57
C ARG A 1093 23.22 56.26 -29.93
N GLU A 1094 24.41 56.55 -30.49
CA GLU A 1094 25.04 55.66 -31.48
C GLU A 1094 26.53 55.47 -31.13
N ALA A 1095 26.79 54.60 -30.16
CA ALA A 1095 28.12 54.03 -29.89
C ALA A 1095 28.05 52.69 -29.13
N GLU A 1096 27.05 51.83 -29.42
CA GLU A 1096 27.25 50.38 -29.24
C GLU A 1096 28.08 49.84 -30.42
N ALA A 1097 29.32 50.31 -30.53
CA ALA A 1097 30.32 49.77 -31.43
C ALA A 1097 31.71 50.06 -30.84
N GLN A 1098 32.37 49.01 -30.34
CA GLN A 1098 33.73 49.00 -29.78
C GLN A 1098 33.95 49.77 -28.45
N VAL A 1099 33.50 49.18 -27.34
CA VAL A 1099 34.32 49.19 -26.11
C VAL A 1099 35.05 47.85 -26.05
N PRO A 1100 36.40 47.81 -26.14
CA PRO A 1100 37.13 46.56 -26.14
C PRO A 1100 36.95 45.78 -24.82
N ILE A 1101 36.83 44.46 -24.94
CA ILE A 1101 36.63 43.52 -23.84
C ILE A 1101 37.68 43.68 -22.71
N TRP A 1102 38.87 44.22 -23.00
CA TRP A 1102 39.93 44.44 -22.01
C TRP A 1102 39.57 45.45 -20.90
N LEU A 1103 38.64 46.40 -21.09
CA LEU A 1103 38.24 47.30 -20.00
C LEU A 1103 37.46 46.58 -18.88
N TYR A 1104 36.65 45.57 -19.22
CA TYR A 1104 36.01 44.71 -18.22
C TYR A 1104 37.05 43.85 -17.48
N TRP A 1105 38.09 43.39 -18.17
CA TRP A 1105 39.23 42.71 -17.53
C TRP A 1105 40.03 43.63 -16.60
N ALA A 1106 40.21 44.91 -16.93
CA ALA A 1106 40.88 45.87 -16.05
C ALA A 1106 40.13 46.06 -14.72
N GLY A 1107 38.79 46.15 -14.77
CA GLY A 1107 37.94 46.19 -13.57
C GLY A 1107 37.98 44.89 -12.74
N ALA A 1108 37.95 43.74 -13.42
CA ALA A 1108 38.06 42.44 -12.77
C ALA A 1108 39.44 42.21 -12.12
N ILE A 1109 40.52 42.66 -12.76
CA ILE A 1109 41.89 42.62 -12.21
C ILE A 1109 42.00 43.53 -10.97
N GLY A 1110 41.37 44.70 -10.98
CA GLY A 1110 41.29 45.58 -9.80
C GLY A 1110 40.61 44.92 -8.59
N LEU A 1111 39.49 44.24 -8.82
CA LEU A 1111 38.78 43.49 -7.76
C LEU A 1111 39.55 42.23 -7.31
N LEU A 1112 40.25 41.55 -8.22
CA LEU A 1112 41.14 40.43 -7.88
C LEU A 1112 42.36 40.89 -7.08
N ALA A 1113 42.92 42.08 -7.33
CA ALA A 1113 44.01 42.64 -6.52
C ALA A 1113 43.56 42.97 -5.08
N ILE A 1114 42.33 43.44 -4.90
CA ILE A 1114 41.72 43.67 -3.57
C ILE A 1114 41.44 42.33 -2.86
N ALA A 1115 40.94 41.31 -3.58
CA ALA A 1115 40.74 39.97 -3.01
C ALA A 1115 42.07 39.27 -2.64
N ALA A 1116 43.12 39.45 -3.45
CA ALA A 1116 44.44 38.88 -3.20
C ALA A 1116 45.14 39.53 -1.99
N THR A 1117 45.01 40.84 -1.82
CA THR A 1117 45.58 41.55 -0.65
C THR A 1117 44.88 41.17 0.65
N MET A 1118 43.55 41.00 0.65
CA MET A 1118 42.79 40.48 1.80
C MET A 1118 43.17 39.02 2.13
N SER A 1119 43.36 38.18 1.11
CA SER A 1119 43.79 36.78 1.29
C SER A 1119 45.22 36.69 1.84
N GLY A 1120 46.13 37.56 1.38
CA GLY A 1120 47.49 37.68 1.92
C GLY A 1120 47.51 38.10 3.39
N LEU A 1121 46.60 38.98 3.81
CA LEU A 1121 46.47 39.40 5.21
C LEU A 1121 46.08 38.23 6.13
N VAL A 1122 45.13 37.40 5.70
CA VAL A 1122 44.68 36.21 6.45
C VAL A 1122 45.78 35.15 6.54
N ILE A 1123 46.57 34.95 5.47
CA ILE A 1123 47.70 34.01 5.48
C ILE A 1123 48.84 34.52 6.38
N ALA A 1124 49.11 35.84 6.38
CA ALA A 1124 50.12 36.44 7.25
C ALA A 1124 49.73 36.42 8.74
N GLN A 1125 48.43 36.53 9.06
CA GLN A 1125 47.93 36.34 10.43
C GLN A 1125 48.04 34.88 10.90
N ARG A 1126 47.80 33.90 10.01
CA ARG A 1126 47.89 32.47 10.36
C ARG A 1126 49.32 32.03 10.66
N ARG A 1127 50.33 32.56 9.95
CA ARG A 1127 51.77 32.30 10.19
C ARG A 1127 52.40 33.05 11.38
N ARG A 1128 51.59 33.72 12.22
CA ARG A 1128 52.02 34.27 13.52
C ARG A 1128 51.34 33.59 14.72
N ALA A 1129 50.60 32.52 14.46
CA ALA A 1129 49.91 31.70 15.47
C ALA A 1129 50.38 30.23 15.46
N GLU A 1130 51.47 29.96 14.73
CA GLU A 1130 52.35 28.79 14.78
C GLU A 1130 53.76 29.29 15.10
#